data_AF-A0A930E6M2-F1
#
_entry.id   AF-A0A930E6M2-F1
#
_cell.length_a   1.000
_cell.length_b   1.000
_cell.length_c   1.000
_cell.angle_alpha   90.00
_cell.angle_beta   90.00
_cell.angle_gamma   90.00
#
_symmetry.space_group_name_H-M   'P 1'
#
loop_
_entity.id
_entity.type
_entity.pdbx_description
1 polymer ?
#
loop_
_entity_poly.entity_id
_entity_poly.type
_entity_poly.pdbx_seq_one_letter_code
_entity_poly.pdbx_strand_id
1 'polypeptide(L)'
;IGVPKERLVRLGEDDNWWAAGPVGSCGPCSEIYYDTQNMGKNNEEINSKPGDEGDRFLEIWNLVFTEWNRLEDGTLVPLPEKNIDTGAGIERIASVIQNKKTNFETDLFMPIIQGIEKILEIKKEDFDETVKIIADHIRASVFLISDGVLPSNEGRGYILRKIIRRAFGAGSAAKGKVFEKEDIFLHKLVSYVVETMKEGYPELVEKAEYIEKVVKIEEERFSNTLKNGTELLESEIVKLKDENKKELSSDVSFKLYDTFGFPFELTKLIVETQGMEVSEEEFEKKLAGQVQRSKDSRTTISDMIKDEFIDEFFEKHGKTEFVGYEKFEDTGKVLYVSKSDGISGYEMIFDRTPFYAESGGQVSDTGTVISGEFTGKVVGVAKKKDVFVHQVEVEKGIVPEVGREVKLEIDVLRRKDIQRNHTATHILHKVLREKLGTHVEQSGSLVDNERLRFDFSHYEPISKEVLEEIEKEANNIILANIPVKIGYENIQDAKNRGAMALFSDKYGDVVRVVEIPEFSIELCGGAHVKSTGEIGLFNIESESGIASGTRRITATTGHKSLEYVNRLEGKLDRIAGMLKTDEKNVVDIVEKYISDAKAIIKSYEQLQTKLVKYEINELFENIDTINGIKVLKVSFKDKSIDELKEIVDRGKEKLQSGIIVLGSNNEKAIFVAGVTKDLVSKVKAGDIVKVAAQVTGGNGGGRPDFAQAGGKDGNAVEQAVEKAFEYITSQLS
;
A
#
# COMPACT_ATOMS: atom_id res chain seq x y z
N ILE A 1 51.92 -24.36 4.07
CA ILE A 1 50.85 -23.94 5.02
C ILE A 1 50.84 -24.73 6.34
N GLY A 2 51.61 -25.82 6.51
CA GLY A 2 51.79 -26.46 7.83
C GLY A 2 50.59 -27.24 8.36
N VAL A 3 49.51 -27.38 7.59
CA VAL A 3 48.35 -28.21 7.93
C VAL A 3 48.70 -29.69 7.69
N PRO A 4 48.49 -30.59 8.67
CA PRO A 4 48.71 -32.02 8.49
C PRO A 4 47.88 -32.61 7.35
N LYS A 5 48.43 -33.57 6.61
CA LYS A 5 47.79 -34.13 5.40
C LYS A 5 46.45 -34.79 5.71
N GLU A 6 46.33 -35.38 6.88
CA GLU A 6 45.11 -36.00 7.42
C GLU A 6 43.98 -35.00 7.69
N ARG A 7 44.27 -33.69 7.75
CA ARG A 7 43.27 -32.61 7.90
C ARG A 7 42.88 -31.99 6.56
N LEU A 8 43.40 -32.49 5.44
CA LEU A 8 43.02 -32.06 4.10
C LEU A 8 42.05 -33.07 3.51
N VAL A 9 40.80 -32.66 3.35
CA VAL A 9 39.73 -33.49 2.79
C VAL A 9 39.35 -32.92 1.42
N ARG A 10 39.20 -33.80 0.42
CA ARG A 10 38.76 -33.44 -0.93
C ARG A 10 37.34 -33.95 -1.09
N LEU A 11 36.37 -33.05 -1.26
CA LEU A 11 34.95 -33.39 -1.25
C LEU A 11 34.39 -33.64 -2.65
N GLY A 12 34.88 -32.91 -3.66
CA GLY A 12 34.48 -33.11 -5.05
C GLY A 12 34.03 -31.80 -5.68
N GLU A 13 33.54 -31.85 -6.92
CA GLU A 13 33.01 -30.67 -7.60
C GLU A 13 31.67 -30.23 -7.01
N ASP A 14 30.85 -31.17 -6.54
CA ASP A 14 29.54 -30.87 -5.95
C ASP A 14 29.63 -30.00 -4.67
N ASP A 15 30.73 -30.14 -3.92
CA ASP A 15 30.97 -29.40 -2.66
C ASP A 15 32.03 -28.30 -2.80
N ASN A 16 33.13 -28.53 -3.55
CA ASN A 16 34.22 -27.56 -3.69
C ASN A 16 34.12 -26.72 -4.98
N TRP A 17 32.91 -26.31 -5.35
CA TRP A 17 32.65 -25.40 -6.44
C TRP A 17 31.68 -24.30 -6.02
N TRP A 18 32.09 -23.05 -6.19
CA TRP A 18 31.25 -21.91 -5.88
C TRP A 18 30.80 -21.19 -7.15
N ALA A 19 29.55 -20.74 -7.16
CA ALA A 19 28.99 -19.91 -8.22
C ALA A 19 28.13 -18.81 -7.63
N ALA A 20 28.20 -17.60 -8.22
CA ALA A 20 27.37 -16.46 -7.81
C ALA A 20 25.86 -16.70 -8.04
N GLY A 21 25.52 -17.66 -8.89
CA GLY A 21 24.15 -18.05 -9.23
C GLY A 21 24.12 -19.05 -10.39
N PRO A 22 22.94 -19.27 -11.00
CA PRO A 22 22.81 -20.12 -12.19
C PRO A 22 23.65 -19.63 -13.38
N VAL A 23 23.87 -18.32 -13.44
CA VAL A 23 24.67 -17.58 -14.43
C VAL A 23 25.56 -16.62 -13.64
N GLY A 24 26.79 -16.40 -14.09
CA GLY A 24 27.72 -15.48 -13.45
C GLY A 24 29.07 -16.09 -13.09
N SER A 25 29.86 -15.33 -12.32
CA SER A 25 31.21 -15.73 -11.94
C SER A 25 31.21 -16.98 -11.06
N CYS A 26 32.13 -17.90 -11.33
CA CYS A 26 32.25 -19.18 -10.63
C CYS A 26 33.67 -19.74 -10.69
N GLY A 27 33.94 -20.72 -9.82
CA GLY A 27 35.20 -21.46 -9.82
C GLY A 27 35.32 -22.41 -8.62
N PRO A 28 36.42 -23.18 -8.55
CA PRO A 28 36.67 -24.06 -7.43
C PRO A 28 36.87 -23.23 -6.16
N CYS A 29 36.55 -23.84 -5.03
CA CYS A 29 36.76 -23.23 -3.74
C CYS A 29 37.55 -24.15 -2.80
N SER A 30 38.05 -23.56 -1.72
CA SER A 30 38.65 -24.26 -0.60
C SER A 30 38.03 -23.74 0.68
N GLU A 31 37.43 -24.65 1.43
CA GLU A 31 36.68 -24.34 2.64
C GLU A 31 37.47 -24.75 3.89
N ILE A 32 37.43 -23.89 4.89
CA ILE A 32 38.08 -24.10 6.18
C ILE A 32 37.02 -24.48 7.19
N TYR A 33 37.13 -25.70 7.70
CA TYR A 33 36.26 -26.26 8.71
C TYR A 33 36.93 -26.26 10.09
N TYR A 34 36.17 -25.95 11.12
CA TYR A 34 36.53 -26.13 12.52
C TYR A 34 35.81 -27.35 13.09
N ASP A 35 36.58 -28.30 13.64
CA ASP A 35 36.02 -29.45 14.36
C ASP A 35 35.62 -29.00 15.77
N THR A 36 34.32 -28.81 15.98
CA THR A 36 33.73 -28.41 17.28
C THR A 36 33.81 -29.53 18.31
N GLN A 37 34.18 -30.75 17.90
CA GLN A 37 34.13 -31.98 18.69
C GLN A 37 32.73 -32.34 19.20
N ASN A 38 31.69 -31.69 18.68
CA ASN A 38 30.31 -32.07 18.94
C ASN A 38 30.05 -33.41 18.25
N MET A 39 29.64 -34.42 19.02
CA MET A 39 29.33 -35.76 18.48
C MET A 39 27.83 -35.98 18.31
N GLY A 40 27.00 -34.97 18.59
CA GLY A 40 25.54 -35.09 18.64
C GLY A 40 25.05 -35.73 19.94
N LYS A 41 23.73 -35.84 20.11
CA LYS A 41 23.11 -36.31 21.38
C LYS A 41 23.40 -37.78 21.67
N ASN A 42 23.64 -38.59 20.63
CA ASN A 42 23.89 -40.03 20.74
C ASN A 42 25.16 -40.50 19.99
N ASN A 43 26.18 -39.64 19.88
CA ASN A 43 27.37 -39.89 19.04
C ASN A 43 27.03 -40.15 17.55
N GLU A 44 25.93 -39.58 17.08
CA GLU A 44 25.48 -39.72 15.69
C GLU A 44 26.48 -39.12 14.69
N GLU A 45 27.25 -38.10 15.10
CA GLU A 45 28.24 -37.43 14.26
C GLU A 45 29.67 -37.98 14.41
N ILE A 46 29.84 -39.15 15.04
CA ILE A 46 31.17 -39.74 15.27
C ILE A 46 31.93 -40.02 13.95
N ASN A 47 31.19 -40.32 12.88
CA ASN A 47 31.72 -40.62 11.56
C ASN A 47 31.56 -39.47 10.56
N SER A 48 31.05 -38.31 10.99
CA SER A 48 30.93 -37.13 10.12
C SER A 48 32.31 -36.67 9.64
N LYS A 49 32.32 -35.98 8.52
CA LYS A 49 33.49 -35.40 7.87
C LYS A 49 33.19 -33.92 7.54
N PRO A 50 34.22 -33.10 7.26
CA PRO A 50 34.02 -31.80 6.63
C PRO A 50 33.13 -31.95 5.39
N GLY A 51 32.15 -31.05 5.21
CA GLY A 51 31.16 -31.12 4.14
C GLY A 51 29.89 -31.93 4.45
N ASP A 52 29.90 -32.79 5.48
CA ASP A 52 28.67 -33.48 5.91
C ASP A 52 27.75 -32.50 6.66
N GLU A 53 26.43 -32.70 6.51
CA GLU A 53 25.45 -31.98 7.33
C GLU A 53 25.59 -32.37 8.81
N GLY A 54 25.71 -31.38 9.70
CA GLY A 54 25.84 -31.59 11.14
C GLY A 54 26.49 -30.41 11.88
N ASP A 55 26.63 -30.54 13.20
CA ASP A 55 27.20 -29.51 14.08
C ASP A 55 28.71 -29.73 14.36
N ARG A 56 29.28 -30.86 13.94
CA ARG A 56 30.68 -31.19 14.23
C ARG A 56 31.68 -30.38 13.41
N PHE A 57 31.52 -30.34 12.10
CA PHE A 57 32.42 -29.63 11.20
C PHE A 57 31.79 -28.32 10.76
N LEU A 58 32.12 -27.24 11.48
CA LEU A 58 31.61 -25.92 11.18
C LEU A 58 32.50 -25.22 10.14
N GLU A 59 31.98 -24.95 8.96
CA GLU A 59 32.66 -24.12 7.95
C GLU A 59 32.77 -22.68 8.45
N ILE A 60 33.98 -22.14 8.59
CA ILE A 60 34.22 -20.79 9.10
C ILE A 60 34.72 -19.81 8.04
N TRP A 61 35.25 -20.32 6.93
CA TRP A 61 35.85 -19.51 5.87
C TRP A 61 35.83 -20.26 4.54
N ASN A 62 35.39 -19.58 3.48
CA ASN A 62 35.47 -20.06 2.11
C ASN A 62 36.46 -19.21 1.28
N LEU A 63 37.32 -19.87 0.51
CA LEU A 63 38.28 -19.27 -0.40
C LEU A 63 37.94 -19.70 -1.83
N VAL A 64 37.29 -18.83 -2.58
CA VAL A 64 36.85 -19.07 -3.95
C VAL A 64 37.89 -18.54 -4.93
N PHE A 65 38.28 -19.39 -5.88
CA PHE A 65 39.18 -19.03 -6.97
C PHE A 65 38.32 -18.85 -8.22
N THR A 66 37.76 -17.64 -8.39
CA THR A 66 36.89 -17.33 -9.52
C THR A 66 37.70 -17.24 -10.81
N GLU A 67 37.44 -18.16 -11.74
CA GLU A 67 38.16 -18.24 -13.02
C GLU A 67 37.25 -18.25 -14.24
N TRP A 68 35.94 -18.45 -14.07
CA TRP A 68 34.97 -18.52 -15.18
C TRP A 68 33.72 -17.69 -14.94
N ASN A 69 33.04 -17.35 -16.03
CA ASN A 69 31.69 -16.85 -16.07
C ASN A 69 30.80 -17.92 -16.73
N ARG A 70 29.82 -18.44 -15.99
CA ARG A 70 28.82 -19.38 -16.48
C ARG A 70 27.72 -18.63 -17.23
N LEU A 71 27.45 -19.02 -18.48
CA LEU A 71 26.37 -18.48 -19.31
C LEU A 71 25.03 -19.21 -19.05
N GLU A 72 23.94 -18.68 -19.60
CA GLU A 72 22.58 -19.26 -19.46
C GLU A 72 22.47 -20.69 -19.98
N ASP A 73 23.27 -21.06 -20.99
CA ASP A 73 23.32 -22.41 -21.56
C ASP A 73 24.24 -23.36 -20.76
N GLY A 74 24.82 -22.88 -19.66
CA GLY A 74 25.77 -23.60 -18.81
C GLY A 74 27.23 -23.53 -19.27
N THR A 75 27.53 -22.88 -20.40
CA THR A 75 28.90 -22.76 -20.92
C THR A 75 29.77 -21.93 -19.96
N LEU A 76 30.98 -22.41 -19.68
CA LEU A 76 31.97 -21.70 -18.86
C LEU A 76 32.95 -20.91 -19.74
N VAL A 77 32.88 -19.58 -19.66
CA VAL A 77 33.81 -18.67 -20.36
C VAL A 77 34.86 -18.18 -19.37
N PRO A 78 36.18 -18.31 -19.65
CA PRO A 78 37.22 -17.80 -18.76
C PRO A 78 37.05 -16.30 -18.48
N LEU A 79 37.21 -15.89 -17.22
CA LEU A 79 37.19 -14.48 -16.86
C LEU A 79 38.41 -13.76 -17.46
N PRO A 80 38.25 -12.52 -17.97
CA PRO A 80 39.37 -11.71 -18.45
C PRO A 80 40.43 -11.47 -17.37
N GLU A 81 39.99 -11.30 -16.13
CA GLU A 81 40.84 -11.19 -14.95
C GLU A 81 40.35 -12.17 -13.88
N LYS A 82 41.28 -13.01 -13.39
CA LYS A 82 41.00 -13.96 -12.30
C LYS A 82 41.24 -13.29 -10.97
N ASN A 83 40.44 -13.64 -9.97
CA ASN A 83 40.57 -13.10 -8.62
C ASN A 83 40.35 -14.20 -7.58
N ILE A 84 40.68 -13.85 -6.33
CA ILE A 84 40.37 -14.67 -5.17
C ILE A 84 39.28 -13.93 -4.42
N ASP A 85 38.13 -14.56 -4.28
CA ASP A 85 37.02 -14.10 -3.45
C ASP A 85 37.04 -14.90 -2.15
N THR A 86 36.99 -14.23 -1.00
CA THR A 86 37.08 -14.91 0.29
C THR A 86 35.96 -14.44 1.20
N GLY A 87 35.21 -15.39 1.76
CA GLY A 87 34.14 -15.12 2.72
C GLY A 87 34.43 -15.78 4.05
N ALA A 88 34.62 -14.98 5.10
CA ALA A 88 34.77 -15.46 6.48
C ALA A 88 33.52 -15.10 7.28
N GLY A 89 32.84 -16.10 7.86
CA GLY A 89 31.65 -15.86 8.66
C GLY A 89 32.03 -15.36 10.05
N ILE A 90 31.97 -14.04 10.29
CA ILE A 90 32.38 -13.45 11.57
C ILE A 90 31.58 -14.02 12.75
N GLU A 91 30.29 -14.31 12.58
CA GLU A 91 29.44 -14.94 13.59
C GLU A 91 29.91 -16.36 13.95
N ARG A 92 30.33 -17.14 12.94
CA ARG A 92 30.84 -18.49 13.13
C ARG A 92 32.22 -18.46 13.79
N ILE A 93 33.07 -17.51 13.41
CA ILE A 93 34.38 -17.31 14.06
C ILE A 93 34.18 -16.90 15.53
N ALA A 94 33.22 -16.01 15.82
CA ALA A 94 32.89 -15.60 17.17
C ALA A 94 32.42 -16.78 18.03
N SER A 95 31.56 -17.66 17.50
CA SER A 95 31.11 -18.85 18.25
C SER A 95 32.25 -19.81 18.55
N VAL A 96 33.18 -20.00 17.61
CA VAL A 96 34.41 -20.79 17.82
C VAL A 96 35.31 -20.19 18.91
N ILE A 97 35.64 -18.89 18.81
CA ILE A 97 36.54 -18.20 19.75
C ILE A 97 35.94 -18.16 21.17
N GLN A 98 34.63 -17.97 21.27
CA GLN A 98 33.90 -17.89 22.54
C GLN A 98 33.50 -19.27 23.09
N ASN A 99 33.84 -20.35 22.38
CA ASN A 99 33.49 -21.74 22.72
C ASN A 99 31.98 -21.93 22.96
N LYS A 100 31.18 -21.43 22.02
CA LYS A 100 29.71 -21.48 22.03
C LYS A 100 29.20 -22.53 21.05
N LYS A 101 28.04 -23.13 21.34
CA LYS A 101 27.48 -24.18 20.49
C LYS A 101 26.87 -23.63 19.20
N THR A 102 26.34 -22.42 19.26
CA THR A 102 25.68 -21.76 18.12
C THR A 102 26.05 -20.29 18.07
N ASN A 103 25.88 -19.67 16.90
CA ASN A 103 26.09 -18.23 16.72
C ASN A 103 25.20 -17.39 17.67
N PHE A 104 24.02 -17.90 18.02
CA PHE A 104 23.06 -17.24 18.91
C PHE A 104 23.49 -17.18 20.38
N GLU A 105 24.53 -17.91 20.77
CA GLU A 105 25.06 -17.91 22.13
C GLU A 105 26.27 -17.00 22.31
N THR A 106 26.62 -16.25 21.27
CA THR A 106 27.71 -15.27 21.27
C THR A 106 27.26 -13.92 21.82
N ASP A 107 28.22 -13.07 22.15
CA ASP A 107 28.00 -11.66 22.50
C ASP A 107 27.29 -10.84 21.40
N LEU A 108 27.29 -11.29 20.15
CA LEU A 108 26.55 -10.65 19.05
C LEU A 108 25.02 -10.81 19.14
N PHE A 109 24.53 -11.86 19.80
CA PHE A 109 23.10 -12.19 19.85
C PHE A 109 22.54 -12.26 21.27
N MET A 110 23.34 -12.64 22.26
CA MET A 110 22.87 -12.81 23.64
C MET A 110 22.21 -11.55 24.24
N PRO A 111 22.71 -10.32 24.01
CA PRO A 111 22.03 -9.12 24.49
C PRO A 111 20.64 -8.93 23.87
N ILE A 112 20.49 -9.22 22.57
CA ILE A 112 19.21 -9.15 21.85
C ILE A 112 18.24 -10.22 22.40
N ILE A 113 18.74 -11.44 22.60
CA ILE A 113 17.99 -12.56 23.18
C ILE A 113 17.47 -12.22 24.58
N GLN A 114 18.31 -11.66 25.44
CA GLN A 114 17.91 -11.21 26.77
C GLN A 114 16.84 -10.12 26.71
N GLY A 115 16.93 -9.23 25.72
CA GLY A 115 15.88 -8.25 25.42
C GLY A 115 14.55 -8.91 25.07
N ILE A 116 14.58 -9.95 24.22
CA ILE A 116 13.39 -10.71 23.81
C ILE A 116 12.75 -11.40 25.01
N GLU A 117 13.52 -12.14 25.82
CA GLU A 117 13.03 -12.82 27.02
C GLU A 117 12.37 -11.84 28.00
N LYS A 118 12.98 -10.67 28.19
CA LYS A 118 12.47 -9.62 29.07
C LYS A 118 11.19 -8.97 28.55
N ILE A 119 11.13 -8.66 27.25
CA ILE A 119 9.99 -7.92 26.66
C ILE A 119 8.78 -8.83 26.48
N LEU A 120 8.98 -10.07 26.04
CA LEU A 120 7.90 -11.03 25.83
C LEU A 120 7.57 -11.84 27.09
N GLU A 121 8.38 -11.75 28.15
CA GLU A 121 8.24 -12.57 29.36
C GLU A 121 8.20 -14.08 29.02
N ILE A 122 9.16 -14.52 28.20
CA ILE A 122 9.37 -15.92 27.81
C ILE A 122 10.80 -16.34 28.12
N LYS A 123 11.05 -17.65 28.14
CA LYS A 123 12.40 -18.21 28.31
C LYS A 123 12.87 -18.83 27.02
N LYS A 124 14.12 -18.60 26.65
CA LYS A 124 14.76 -19.21 25.48
C LYS A 124 14.67 -20.73 25.53
N GLU A 125 14.80 -21.36 26.70
CA GLU A 125 14.78 -22.83 26.80
C GLU A 125 13.43 -23.44 26.37
N ASP A 126 12.33 -22.70 26.59
CA ASP A 126 10.98 -23.14 26.23
C ASP A 126 10.62 -22.79 24.78
N PHE A 127 11.30 -21.79 24.18
CA PHE A 127 10.98 -21.20 22.88
C PHE A 127 12.22 -20.90 22.01
N ASP A 128 13.19 -21.83 22.00
CA ASP A 128 14.54 -21.59 21.44
C ASP A 128 14.50 -21.14 19.97
N GLU A 129 13.69 -21.81 19.14
CA GLU A 129 13.55 -21.47 17.72
C GLU A 129 12.91 -20.08 17.52
N THR A 130 11.83 -19.78 18.23
CA THR A 130 11.16 -18.47 18.18
C THR A 130 12.12 -17.34 18.54
N VAL A 131 12.87 -17.48 19.62
CA VAL A 131 13.79 -16.46 20.11
C VAL A 131 14.92 -16.22 19.09
N LYS A 132 15.43 -17.28 18.45
CA LYS A 132 16.42 -17.18 17.37
C LYS A 132 15.87 -16.46 16.14
N ILE A 133 14.65 -16.81 15.71
CA ILE A 133 13.95 -16.16 14.59
C ILE A 133 13.79 -14.66 14.85
N ILE A 134 13.34 -14.28 16.05
CA ILE A 134 13.15 -12.87 16.40
C ILE A 134 14.49 -12.14 16.42
N ALA A 135 15.52 -12.71 17.04
CA ALA A 135 16.83 -12.08 17.19
C ALA A 135 17.53 -11.83 15.85
N ASP A 136 17.49 -12.80 14.93
CA ASP A 136 18.05 -12.67 13.59
C ASP A 136 17.29 -11.62 12.76
N HIS A 137 15.97 -11.74 12.70
CA HIS A 137 15.15 -10.88 11.84
C HIS A 137 15.10 -9.43 12.32
N ILE A 138 15.10 -9.17 13.64
CA ILE A 138 15.17 -7.79 14.12
C ILE A 138 16.54 -7.16 13.82
N ARG A 139 17.62 -7.93 13.95
CA ARG A 139 18.97 -7.47 13.59
C ARG A 139 19.03 -7.11 12.11
N ALA A 140 18.58 -8.02 11.24
CA ALA A 140 18.52 -7.78 9.80
C ALA A 140 17.63 -6.57 9.44
N SER A 141 16.48 -6.42 10.11
CA SER A 141 15.56 -5.30 9.88
C SER A 141 16.19 -3.96 10.22
N VAL A 142 16.92 -3.87 11.34
CA VAL A 142 17.60 -2.65 11.77
C VAL A 142 18.65 -2.20 10.75
N PHE A 143 19.47 -3.13 10.23
CA PHE A 143 20.46 -2.82 9.21
C PHE A 143 19.81 -2.40 7.88
N LEU A 144 18.81 -3.14 7.40
CA LEU A 144 18.11 -2.80 6.15
C LEU A 144 17.47 -1.41 6.21
N ILE A 145 16.84 -1.05 7.33
CA ILE A 145 16.22 0.28 7.49
C ILE A 145 17.27 1.37 7.60
N SER A 146 18.39 1.10 8.30
CA SER A 146 19.53 2.02 8.34
C SER A 146 20.05 2.33 6.94
N ASP A 147 20.12 1.31 6.07
CA ASP A 147 20.58 1.44 4.68
C ASP A 147 19.52 2.03 3.73
N GLY A 148 18.38 2.48 4.25
CA GLY A 148 17.34 3.19 3.50
C GLY A 148 16.22 2.31 2.95
N VAL A 149 16.21 1.00 3.24
CA VAL A 149 15.13 0.12 2.81
C VAL A 149 13.89 0.34 3.67
N LEU A 150 12.73 0.59 3.02
CA LEU A 150 11.44 0.69 3.68
C LEU A 150 10.56 -0.54 3.41
N PRO A 151 9.70 -0.96 4.37
CA PRO A 151 8.74 -2.04 4.15
C PRO A 151 7.80 -1.74 2.97
N SER A 152 7.85 -2.53 1.91
CA SER A 152 7.05 -2.35 0.68
C SER A 152 6.40 -3.66 0.20
N ASN A 153 5.58 -3.59 -0.86
CA ASN A 153 4.98 -4.79 -1.49
C ASN A 153 5.92 -5.49 -2.48
N GLU A 154 7.06 -4.88 -2.84
CA GLU A 154 7.89 -5.35 -3.97
C GLU A 154 9.40 -5.21 -3.67
N GLY A 155 10.23 -6.02 -4.34
CA GLY A 155 11.68 -5.92 -4.27
C GLY A 155 12.26 -6.09 -2.85
N ARG A 156 13.27 -5.28 -2.50
CA ARG A 156 13.95 -5.36 -1.19
C ARG A 156 13.03 -4.99 -0.03
N GLY A 157 12.11 -4.05 -0.23
CA GLY A 157 11.15 -3.64 0.79
C GLY A 157 10.15 -4.74 1.15
N TYR A 158 9.82 -5.62 0.21
CA TYR A 158 9.04 -6.82 0.48
C TYR A 158 9.78 -7.79 1.41
N ILE A 159 11.07 -8.02 1.18
CA ILE A 159 11.88 -8.88 2.05
C ILE A 159 11.94 -8.32 3.48
N LEU A 160 12.19 -7.01 3.62
CA LEU A 160 12.18 -6.34 4.92
C LEU A 160 10.84 -6.50 5.64
N ARG A 161 9.74 -6.28 4.92
CA ARG A 161 8.39 -6.50 5.47
C ARG A 161 8.20 -7.95 5.93
N LYS A 162 8.61 -8.91 5.10
CA LYS A 162 8.46 -10.34 5.37
C LYS A 162 9.16 -10.74 6.67
N ILE A 163 10.40 -10.29 6.88
CA ILE A 163 11.16 -10.63 8.10
C ILE A 163 10.61 -9.95 9.35
N ILE A 164 10.16 -8.69 9.27
CA ILE A 164 9.50 -7.99 10.40
C ILE A 164 8.23 -8.75 10.80
N ARG A 165 7.37 -9.07 9.83
CA ARG A 165 6.11 -9.78 10.09
C ARG A 165 6.35 -11.19 10.63
N ARG A 166 7.38 -11.89 10.13
CA ARG A 166 7.78 -13.21 10.65
C ARG A 166 8.22 -13.14 12.10
N ALA A 167 9.07 -12.17 12.45
CA ALA A 167 9.51 -11.98 13.84
C ALA A 167 8.32 -11.63 14.76
N PHE A 168 7.42 -10.75 14.30
CA PHE A 168 6.25 -10.34 15.06
C PHE A 168 5.29 -11.52 15.30
N GLY A 169 4.99 -12.26 14.23
CA GLY A 169 4.13 -13.44 14.27
C GLY A 169 4.71 -14.57 15.13
N ALA A 170 6.02 -14.80 15.10
CA ALA A 170 6.68 -15.76 15.98
C ALA A 170 6.48 -15.40 17.46
N GLY A 171 6.62 -14.12 17.82
CA GLY A 171 6.31 -13.64 19.18
C GLY A 171 4.86 -13.87 19.59
N SER A 172 3.91 -13.59 18.68
CA SER A 172 2.48 -13.84 18.88
C SER A 172 2.17 -15.32 19.09
N ALA A 173 2.75 -16.20 18.26
CA ALA A 173 2.60 -17.65 18.38
C ALA A 173 3.16 -18.18 19.70
N ALA A 174 4.34 -17.73 20.12
CA ALA A 174 4.95 -18.16 21.39
C ALA A 174 4.12 -17.76 22.62
N LYS A 175 3.43 -16.62 22.58
CA LYS A 175 2.53 -16.19 23.66
C LYS A 175 1.15 -16.85 23.60
N GLY A 176 0.84 -17.63 22.56
CA GLY A 176 -0.48 -18.21 22.35
C GLY A 176 -1.59 -17.15 22.27
N LYS A 177 -1.24 -15.93 21.83
CA LYS A 177 -2.14 -14.77 21.79
C LYS A 177 -1.96 -14.05 20.46
N VAL A 178 -3.06 -13.70 19.82
CA VAL A 178 -3.06 -12.76 18.67
C VAL A 178 -2.70 -11.37 19.18
N PHE A 179 -1.54 -10.87 18.77
CA PHE A 179 -1.06 -9.56 19.18
C PHE A 179 -1.89 -8.44 18.56
N GLU A 180 -2.38 -7.53 19.41
CA GLU A 180 -3.07 -6.31 19.03
C GLU A 180 -2.11 -5.10 19.12
N LYS A 181 -2.64 -3.89 18.94
CA LYS A 181 -1.82 -2.66 18.92
C LYS A 181 -1.07 -2.44 20.23
N GLU A 182 -1.60 -2.93 21.34
CA GLU A 182 -1.02 -2.80 22.68
C GLU A 182 0.14 -3.78 22.90
N ASP A 183 0.22 -4.84 22.10
CA ASP A 183 1.20 -5.94 22.24
C ASP A 183 2.47 -5.73 21.40
N ILE A 184 2.60 -4.59 20.71
CA ILE A 184 3.77 -4.31 19.86
C ILE A 184 5.08 -4.31 20.65
N PHE A 185 6.13 -4.92 20.09
CA PHE A 185 7.33 -5.26 20.85
C PHE A 185 8.64 -5.22 20.07
N LEU A 186 8.64 -5.46 18.75
CA LEU A 186 9.86 -5.49 17.95
C LEU A 186 10.57 -4.14 17.93
N HIS A 187 9.84 -3.03 17.84
CA HIS A 187 10.45 -1.69 17.89
C HIS A 187 11.25 -1.47 19.18
N LYS A 188 10.84 -2.06 20.32
CA LYS A 188 11.57 -1.97 21.60
C LYS A 188 12.92 -2.70 21.54
N LEU A 189 13.06 -3.71 20.69
CA LEU A 189 14.29 -4.47 20.49
C LEU A 189 15.33 -3.72 19.64
N VAL A 190 14.94 -2.67 18.91
CA VAL A 190 15.87 -1.84 18.11
C VAL A 190 17.00 -1.32 19.00
N SER A 191 16.68 -0.84 20.20
CA SER A 191 17.67 -0.36 21.18
C SER A 191 18.73 -1.40 21.55
N TYR A 192 18.35 -2.68 21.67
CA TYR A 192 19.29 -3.76 21.98
C TYR A 192 20.22 -4.06 20.80
N VAL A 193 19.71 -4.00 19.56
CA VAL A 193 20.54 -4.16 18.36
C VAL A 193 21.52 -3.00 18.22
N VAL A 194 21.03 -1.75 18.35
CA VAL A 194 21.88 -0.55 18.25
C VAL A 194 22.98 -0.58 19.30
N GLU A 195 22.65 -0.89 20.56
CA GLU A 195 23.63 -0.95 21.64
C GLU A 195 24.70 -2.04 21.40
N THR A 196 24.31 -3.19 20.83
CA THR A 196 25.23 -4.29 20.52
C THR A 196 26.17 -3.94 19.36
N MET A 197 25.72 -3.16 18.38
CA MET A 197 26.43 -2.93 17.12
C MET A 197 27.09 -1.53 17.01
N LYS A 198 26.82 -0.59 17.92
CA LYS A 198 27.23 0.82 17.83
C LYS A 198 28.74 1.06 17.64
N GLU A 199 29.60 0.16 18.11
CA GLU A 199 31.06 0.32 17.97
C GLU A 199 31.51 0.13 16.52
N GLY A 200 30.90 -0.80 15.80
CA GLY A 200 31.19 -1.05 14.38
C GLY A 200 30.37 -0.17 13.43
N TYR A 201 29.19 0.29 13.87
CA TYR A 201 28.18 0.95 13.04
C TYR A 201 27.59 2.18 13.76
N PRO A 202 28.34 3.29 13.88
CA PRO A 202 27.90 4.49 14.59
C PRO A 202 26.64 5.14 13.97
N GLU A 203 26.43 4.97 12.67
CA GLU A 203 25.26 5.46 11.94
C GLU A 203 23.94 4.86 12.44
N LEU A 204 23.98 3.67 13.07
CA LEU A 204 22.80 3.08 13.72
C LEU A 204 22.31 3.92 14.89
N VAL A 205 23.21 4.59 15.59
CA VAL A 205 22.87 5.48 16.71
C VAL A 205 22.16 6.73 16.18
N GLU A 206 22.68 7.32 15.10
CA GLU A 206 22.11 8.51 14.46
C GLU A 206 20.71 8.24 13.91
N LYS A 207 20.46 7.03 13.40
CA LYS A 207 19.18 6.62 12.79
C LYS A 207 18.25 5.86 13.73
N ALA A 208 18.60 5.68 15.01
CA ALA A 208 17.87 4.81 15.92
C ALA A 208 16.37 5.16 16.04
N GLU A 209 16.04 6.43 16.24
CA GLU A 209 14.64 6.88 16.35
C GLU A 209 13.85 6.63 15.05
N TYR A 210 14.49 6.86 13.90
CA TYR A 210 13.89 6.60 12.59
C TYR A 210 13.63 5.10 12.39
N ILE A 211 14.62 4.25 12.69
CA ILE A 211 14.51 2.80 12.57
C ILE A 211 13.40 2.28 13.49
N GLU A 212 13.38 2.71 14.75
CA GLU A 212 12.34 2.36 15.71
C GLU A 212 10.94 2.75 15.19
N LYS A 213 10.79 3.97 14.66
CA LYS A 213 9.52 4.45 14.10
C LYS A 213 9.07 3.60 12.91
N VAL A 214 9.97 3.24 11.99
CA VAL A 214 9.64 2.41 10.82
C VAL A 214 9.19 1.01 11.25
N VAL A 215 9.93 0.35 12.16
CA VAL A 215 9.56 -0.96 12.70
C VAL A 215 8.20 -0.88 13.39
N LYS A 216 7.98 0.13 14.23
CA LYS A 216 6.73 0.35 14.96
C LYS A 216 5.53 0.50 14.02
N ILE A 217 5.67 1.29 12.95
CA ILE A 217 4.58 1.51 11.99
C ILE A 217 4.22 0.22 11.26
N GLU A 218 5.20 -0.58 10.88
CA GLU A 218 4.93 -1.89 10.26
C GLU A 218 4.29 -2.87 11.26
N GLU A 219 4.71 -2.87 12.52
CA GLU A 219 4.05 -3.66 13.59
C GLU A 219 2.58 -3.25 13.76
N GLU A 220 2.28 -1.94 13.88
CA GLU A 220 0.92 -1.44 14.04
C GLU A 220 0.03 -1.76 12.84
N ARG A 221 0.59 -1.74 11.62
CA ARG A 221 -0.12 -2.17 10.41
C ARG A 221 -0.38 -3.67 10.46
N PHE A 222 0.65 -4.44 10.79
CA PHE A 222 0.56 -5.88 10.77
C PHE A 222 -0.30 -6.43 11.91
N SER A 223 -0.41 -5.79 13.08
CA SER A 223 -1.29 -6.27 14.16
C SER A 223 -2.77 -6.30 13.72
N ASN A 224 -3.22 -5.27 12.99
CA ASN A 224 -4.57 -5.23 12.41
C ASN A 224 -4.77 -6.34 11.38
N THR A 225 -3.74 -6.59 10.57
CA THR A 225 -3.73 -7.67 9.59
C THR A 225 -3.76 -9.05 10.23
N LEU A 226 -2.93 -9.24 11.27
CA LEU A 226 -2.76 -10.48 12.00
C LEU A 226 -4.08 -10.90 12.64
N LYS A 227 -4.84 -9.96 13.21
CA LYS A 227 -6.17 -10.23 13.77
C LYS A 227 -7.11 -10.86 12.75
N ASN A 228 -7.31 -10.21 11.60
CA ASN A 228 -8.22 -10.70 10.56
C ASN A 228 -7.73 -12.02 9.94
N GLY A 229 -6.41 -12.15 9.74
CA GLY A 229 -5.80 -13.35 9.17
C GLY A 229 -5.88 -14.56 10.10
N THR A 230 -5.63 -14.37 11.39
CA THR A 230 -5.73 -15.45 12.39
C THR A 230 -7.17 -15.90 12.60
N GLU A 231 -8.15 -14.99 12.63
CA GLU A 231 -9.58 -15.37 12.69
C GLU A 231 -10.00 -16.26 11.50
N LEU A 232 -9.54 -15.92 10.29
CA LEU A 232 -9.79 -16.74 9.11
C LEU A 232 -9.09 -18.10 9.20
N LEU A 233 -7.82 -18.11 9.59
CA LEU A 233 -7.02 -19.34 9.70
C LEU A 233 -7.58 -20.28 10.78
N GLU A 234 -7.95 -19.76 11.95
CA GLU A 234 -8.60 -20.52 13.02
C GLU A 234 -9.94 -21.11 12.55
N SER A 235 -10.76 -20.32 11.84
CA SER A 235 -12.02 -20.82 11.29
C SER A 235 -11.82 -21.98 10.32
N GLU A 236 -10.74 -21.97 9.54
CA GLU A 236 -10.43 -23.03 8.59
C GLU A 236 -9.82 -24.26 9.29
N ILE A 237 -8.97 -24.04 10.30
CA ILE A 237 -8.43 -25.11 11.15
C ILE A 237 -9.58 -25.86 11.85
N VAL A 238 -10.59 -25.15 12.36
CA VAL A 238 -11.78 -25.78 12.97
C VAL A 238 -12.51 -26.65 11.94
N LYS A 239 -12.76 -26.14 10.73
CA LYS A 239 -13.39 -26.93 9.67
C LYS A 239 -12.56 -28.16 9.28
N LEU A 240 -11.25 -28.02 9.15
CA LEU A 240 -10.37 -29.14 8.82
C LEU A 240 -10.37 -30.21 9.92
N LYS A 241 -10.41 -29.81 11.19
CA LYS A 241 -10.59 -30.73 12.33
C LYS A 241 -11.95 -31.44 12.26
N ASP A 242 -13.02 -30.72 11.94
CA ASP A 242 -14.37 -31.30 11.79
C ASP A 242 -14.46 -32.26 10.58
N GLU A 243 -13.73 -31.96 9.49
CA GLU A 243 -13.64 -32.80 8.29
C GLU A 243 -12.56 -33.90 8.37
N ASN A 244 -11.83 -33.98 9.48
CA ASN A 244 -10.72 -34.92 9.72
C ASN A 244 -9.61 -34.86 8.64
N LYS A 245 -9.35 -33.66 8.13
CA LYS A 245 -8.28 -33.36 7.17
C LYS A 245 -7.10 -32.70 7.89
N LYS A 246 -5.88 -32.97 7.40
CA LYS A 246 -4.64 -32.44 7.99
C LYS A 246 -3.94 -31.38 7.14
N GLU A 247 -4.41 -31.13 5.92
CA GLU A 247 -3.73 -30.26 4.97
C GLU A 247 -4.57 -29.01 4.70
N LEU A 248 -3.95 -27.84 4.86
CA LEU A 248 -4.55 -26.55 4.52
C LEU A 248 -4.44 -26.33 3.01
N SER A 249 -5.58 -26.04 2.37
CA SER A 249 -5.62 -25.77 0.92
C SER A 249 -4.72 -24.59 0.54
N SER A 250 -4.00 -24.73 -0.57
CA SER A 250 -3.21 -23.66 -1.18
C SER A 250 -4.06 -22.46 -1.61
N ASP A 251 -5.38 -22.59 -1.76
CA ASP A 251 -6.27 -21.43 -2.00
C ASP A 251 -6.41 -20.59 -0.74
N VAL A 252 -6.47 -21.23 0.43
CA VAL A 252 -6.62 -20.53 1.71
C VAL A 252 -5.29 -19.87 2.09
N SER A 253 -4.16 -20.57 1.99
CA SER A 253 -2.85 -19.99 2.27
C SER A 253 -2.51 -18.84 1.30
N PHE A 254 -2.87 -18.99 0.00
CA PHE A 254 -2.70 -17.90 -0.97
C PHE A 254 -3.64 -16.73 -0.70
N LYS A 255 -4.88 -16.96 -0.28
CA LYS A 255 -5.81 -15.89 0.10
C LYS A 255 -5.34 -15.14 1.36
N LEU A 256 -4.86 -15.87 2.37
CA LEU A 256 -4.24 -15.31 3.56
C LEU A 256 -3.06 -14.40 3.17
N TYR A 257 -2.22 -14.84 2.24
CA TYR A 257 -1.11 -14.05 1.73
C TYR A 257 -1.54 -12.84 0.87
N ASP A 258 -2.32 -13.05 -0.19
CA ASP A 258 -2.62 -12.04 -1.20
C ASP A 258 -3.67 -11.03 -0.73
N THR A 259 -4.76 -11.52 -0.14
CA THR A 259 -5.87 -10.66 0.30
C THR A 259 -5.60 -10.06 1.67
N PHE A 260 -5.05 -10.86 2.58
CA PHE A 260 -4.86 -10.44 3.97
C PHE A 260 -3.42 -10.05 4.27
N GLY A 261 -2.43 -10.26 3.40
CA GLY A 261 -1.03 -9.91 3.72
C GLY A 261 -0.42 -10.76 4.84
N PHE A 262 -1.00 -11.92 5.13
CA PHE A 262 -0.57 -12.85 6.17
C PHE A 262 0.58 -13.72 5.62
N PRO A 263 1.79 -13.67 6.21
CA PRO A 263 2.95 -14.38 5.67
C PRO A 263 2.72 -15.89 5.58
N PHE A 264 3.19 -16.51 4.50
CA PHE A 264 3.10 -17.96 4.31
C PHE A 264 3.81 -18.71 5.44
N GLU A 265 4.99 -18.23 5.85
CA GLU A 265 5.77 -18.85 6.93
C GLU A 265 5.05 -18.80 8.27
N LEU A 266 4.27 -17.74 8.52
CA LEU A 266 3.46 -17.65 9.73
C LEU A 266 2.26 -18.60 9.66
N THR A 267 1.66 -18.74 8.47
CA THR A 267 0.63 -19.76 8.23
C THR A 267 1.19 -21.14 8.54
N LYS A 268 2.36 -21.47 7.97
CA LYS A 268 3.07 -22.73 8.18
C LYS A 268 3.34 -23.00 9.66
N LEU A 269 3.93 -22.03 10.36
CA LEU A 269 4.21 -22.11 11.79
C LEU A 269 2.94 -22.42 12.62
N ILE A 270 1.84 -21.71 12.35
CA ILE A 270 0.59 -21.88 13.11
C ILE A 270 -0.05 -23.24 12.82
N VAL A 271 -0.12 -23.68 11.56
CA VAL A 271 -0.72 -24.99 11.23
C VAL A 271 0.11 -26.14 11.78
N GLU A 272 1.45 -26.04 11.75
CA GLU A 272 2.36 -27.06 12.30
C GLU A 272 2.16 -27.21 13.82
N THR A 273 2.01 -26.12 14.57
CA THR A 273 1.71 -26.18 16.02
C THR A 273 0.38 -26.87 16.34
N GLN A 274 -0.54 -26.94 15.38
CA GLN A 274 -1.83 -27.61 15.48
C GLN A 274 -1.83 -29.03 14.89
N GLY A 275 -0.66 -29.53 14.45
CA GLY A 275 -0.50 -30.85 13.84
C GLY A 275 -1.05 -30.97 12.42
N MET A 276 -1.08 -29.85 11.69
CA MET A 276 -1.51 -29.73 10.30
C MET A 276 -0.36 -29.30 9.38
N GLU A 277 -0.54 -29.48 8.08
CA GLU A 277 0.47 -29.23 7.04
C GLU A 277 -0.04 -28.24 5.98
N VAL A 278 0.87 -27.55 5.29
CA VAL A 278 0.56 -26.68 4.16
C VAL A 278 1.65 -26.80 3.09
N SER A 279 1.25 -26.94 1.82
CA SER A 279 2.19 -27.12 0.71
C SER A 279 2.84 -25.80 0.28
N GLU A 280 4.17 -25.73 0.39
CA GLU A 280 4.99 -24.61 -0.05
C GLU A 280 5.12 -24.57 -1.58
N GLU A 281 5.28 -25.73 -2.22
CA GLU A 281 5.39 -25.83 -3.68
C GLU A 281 4.13 -25.34 -4.41
N GLU A 282 2.94 -25.66 -3.88
CA GLU A 282 1.67 -25.18 -4.46
C GLU A 282 1.49 -23.67 -4.28
N PHE A 283 1.94 -23.13 -3.15
CA PHE A 283 1.89 -21.70 -2.87
C PHE A 283 2.80 -20.92 -3.85
N GLU A 284 4.04 -21.39 -4.06
CA GLU A 284 4.98 -20.78 -5.00
C GLU A 284 4.46 -20.78 -6.44
N LYS A 285 3.82 -21.87 -6.89
CA LYS A 285 3.19 -21.94 -8.22
C LYS A 285 2.12 -20.84 -8.41
N LYS A 286 1.30 -20.56 -7.39
CA LYS A 286 0.30 -19.49 -7.44
C LYS A 286 0.92 -18.10 -7.46
N LEU A 287 1.97 -17.90 -6.68
CA LEU A 287 2.74 -16.66 -6.65
C LEU A 287 3.36 -16.36 -8.03
N ALA A 288 3.99 -17.35 -8.66
CA ALA A 288 4.55 -17.22 -10.01
C ALA A 288 3.48 -16.82 -11.04
N GLY A 289 2.27 -17.41 -10.95
CA GLY A 289 1.15 -17.06 -11.82
C GLY A 289 0.65 -15.61 -11.67
N GLN A 290 0.73 -15.02 -10.47
CA GLN A 290 0.39 -13.61 -10.24
C GLN A 290 1.44 -12.65 -10.83
N VAL A 291 2.73 -12.99 -10.67
CA VAL A 291 3.83 -12.19 -11.21
C VAL A 291 3.76 -12.14 -12.74
N GLN A 292 3.46 -13.27 -13.40
CA GLN A 292 3.34 -13.31 -14.85
C GLN A 292 2.21 -12.41 -15.36
N ARG A 293 1.01 -12.47 -14.76
CA ARG A 293 -0.13 -11.61 -15.10
C ARG A 293 0.16 -10.11 -14.94
N SER A 294 1.02 -9.75 -14.00
CA SER A 294 1.41 -8.35 -13.76
C SER A 294 2.39 -7.84 -14.82
N LYS A 295 3.27 -8.71 -15.33
CA LYS A 295 4.23 -8.39 -16.41
C LYS A 295 3.54 -8.19 -17.77
N ASP A 296 2.52 -9.00 -18.07
CA ASP A 296 1.79 -8.93 -19.35
C ASP A 296 0.94 -7.64 -19.53
N SER A 297 0.79 -6.83 -18.47
CA SER A 297 -0.02 -5.61 -18.47
C SER A 297 0.71 -4.31 -18.87
N ARG A 298 2.03 -4.35 -19.12
CA ARG A 298 2.84 -3.19 -19.54
C ARG A 298 3.34 -3.35 -20.98
N THR A 299 2.56 -2.89 -21.96
CA THR A 299 3.08 -2.68 -23.31
C THR A 299 3.45 -1.21 -23.46
N THR A 300 4.74 -0.92 -23.68
CA THR A 300 5.26 0.45 -23.75
C THR A 300 5.50 0.83 -25.21
N ILE A 301 5.51 2.13 -25.54
CA ILE A 301 5.81 2.64 -26.89
C ILE A 301 7.17 2.12 -27.41
N SER A 302 8.11 1.78 -26.52
CA SER A 302 9.39 1.16 -26.89
C SER A 302 9.26 -0.19 -27.58
N ASP A 303 8.16 -0.91 -27.43
CA ASP A 303 8.09 -2.32 -27.86
C ASP A 303 7.73 -2.47 -29.35
N MET A 304 7.46 -1.34 -30.04
CA MET A 304 6.94 -1.33 -31.40
C MET A 304 8.03 -1.45 -32.49
N ILE A 305 9.29 -1.15 -32.18
CA ILE A 305 10.42 -1.31 -33.11
C ILE A 305 11.38 -2.36 -32.57
N LYS A 306 11.64 -3.41 -33.37
CA LYS A 306 12.55 -4.51 -33.04
C LYS A 306 13.95 -3.98 -32.72
N ASP A 307 14.53 -4.46 -31.62
CA ASP A 307 15.86 -4.02 -31.17
C ASP A 307 16.95 -4.30 -32.23
N GLU A 308 16.83 -5.41 -32.97
CA GLU A 308 17.72 -5.75 -34.09
C GLU A 308 17.81 -4.63 -35.15
N PHE A 309 16.69 -3.99 -35.49
CA PHE A 309 16.68 -2.91 -36.48
C PHE A 309 17.39 -1.66 -35.96
N ILE A 310 17.20 -1.31 -34.69
CA ILE A 310 17.85 -0.14 -34.09
C ILE A 310 19.37 -0.35 -34.05
N ASP A 311 19.81 -1.58 -33.80
CA ASP A 311 21.22 -1.94 -33.77
C ASP A 311 21.88 -1.77 -35.14
N GLU A 312 21.28 -2.35 -36.19
CA GLU A 312 21.76 -2.18 -37.56
C GLU A 312 21.73 -0.71 -38.00
N PHE A 313 20.68 0.03 -37.62
CA PHE A 313 20.57 1.45 -37.94
C PHE A 313 21.69 2.26 -37.28
N PHE A 314 21.95 2.01 -35.99
CA PHE A 314 22.98 2.69 -35.23
C PHE A 314 24.38 2.42 -35.79
N GLU A 315 24.69 1.18 -36.17
CA GLU A 315 25.97 0.85 -36.80
C GLU A 315 26.19 1.60 -38.12
N LYS A 316 25.12 1.79 -38.90
CA LYS A 316 25.19 2.44 -40.22
C LYS A 316 25.20 3.97 -40.15
N HIS A 317 24.40 4.56 -39.27
CA HIS A 317 24.12 5.99 -39.24
C HIS A 317 24.64 6.71 -37.99
N GLY A 318 25.00 5.96 -36.94
CA GLY A 318 25.42 6.51 -35.65
C GLY A 318 24.26 7.03 -34.80
N LYS A 319 24.61 7.82 -33.77
CA LYS A 319 23.66 8.48 -32.87
C LYS A 319 22.94 9.66 -33.53
N THR A 320 21.70 9.92 -33.15
CA THR A 320 21.01 11.16 -33.50
C THR A 320 21.58 12.33 -32.68
N GLU A 321 21.90 13.44 -33.32
CA GLU A 321 22.36 14.66 -32.65
C GLU A 321 21.16 15.42 -32.05
N PHE A 322 21.04 15.39 -30.73
CA PHE A 322 19.99 16.13 -30.02
C PHE A 322 20.41 17.57 -29.73
N VAL A 323 19.70 18.55 -30.30
CA VAL A 323 19.95 20.00 -30.14
C VAL A 323 18.90 20.72 -29.28
N GLY A 324 17.91 19.97 -28.79
CA GLY A 324 16.69 20.50 -28.18
C GLY A 324 16.84 21.15 -26.81
N TYR A 325 18.04 21.14 -26.22
CA TYR A 325 18.32 21.91 -25.00
C TYR A 325 18.45 23.41 -25.28
N GLU A 326 18.96 23.78 -26.46
CA GLU A 326 19.25 25.18 -26.82
C GLU A 326 18.33 25.69 -27.92
N LYS A 327 17.91 24.81 -28.84
CA LYS A 327 17.11 25.16 -30.01
C LYS A 327 15.71 24.57 -29.92
N PHE A 328 14.72 25.34 -30.36
CA PHE A 328 13.33 24.90 -30.51
C PHE A 328 12.94 24.58 -31.95
N GLU A 329 13.78 24.97 -32.91
CA GLU A 329 13.69 24.60 -34.31
C GLU A 329 15.09 24.28 -34.85
N ASP A 330 15.18 23.32 -35.76
CA ASP A 330 16.39 23.07 -36.54
C ASP A 330 16.04 22.43 -37.90
N THR A 331 17.02 22.34 -38.78
CA THR A 331 16.90 21.59 -40.05
C THR A 331 17.62 20.25 -39.90
N GLY A 332 16.93 19.16 -40.21
CA GLY A 332 17.47 17.80 -40.14
C GLY A 332 17.29 17.06 -41.46
N LYS A 333 18.15 16.08 -41.71
CA LYS A 333 18.08 15.18 -42.86
C LYS A 333 17.34 13.91 -42.48
N VAL A 334 16.36 13.52 -43.30
CA VAL A 334 15.63 12.25 -43.14
C VAL A 334 16.57 11.08 -43.38
N LEU A 335 16.73 10.19 -42.40
CA LEU A 335 17.54 8.97 -42.52
C LEU A 335 16.69 7.72 -42.68
N TYR A 336 15.46 7.74 -42.17
CA TYR A 336 14.54 6.62 -42.24
C TYR A 336 13.09 7.09 -42.25
N VAL A 337 12.24 6.38 -42.98
CA VAL A 337 10.79 6.55 -43.01
C VAL A 337 10.16 5.17 -43.15
N SER A 338 9.24 4.83 -42.25
CA SER A 338 8.37 3.66 -42.38
C SER A 338 6.96 4.00 -41.96
N LYS A 339 5.99 3.24 -42.45
CA LYS A 339 4.62 3.35 -41.95
C LYS A 339 4.58 2.74 -40.55
N SER A 340 3.96 3.42 -39.60
CA SER A 340 3.82 2.88 -38.23
C SER A 340 2.61 1.96 -38.15
N ASP A 341 2.75 0.84 -37.45
CA ASP A 341 1.68 -0.16 -37.29
C ASP A 341 0.67 0.20 -36.18
N GLY A 342 0.98 1.17 -35.29
CA GLY A 342 0.11 1.52 -34.15
C GLY A 342 -0.42 2.96 -34.12
N ILE A 343 -0.03 3.81 -35.06
CA ILE A 343 -0.66 5.13 -35.29
C ILE A 343 -1.02 5.30 -36.76
N SER A 344 -1.97 6.19 -37.05
CA SER A 344 -2.30 6.59 -38.42
C SER A 344 -1.22 7.55 -38.97
N GLY A 345 0.01 7.04 -39.16
CA GLY A 345 1.15 7.87 -39.53
C GLY A 345 2.41 7.09 -39.90
N TYR A 346 3.55 7.74 -39.73
CA TYR A 346 4.88 7.26 -40.10
C TYR A 346 5.83 7.34 -38.90
N GLU A 347 6.80 6.43 -38.86
CA GLU A 347 7.99 6.53 -38.03
C GLU A 347 9.12 7.11 -38.85
N MET A 348 9.72 8.19 -38.34
CA MET A 348 10.79 8.91 -39.01
C MET A 348 12.01 9.06 -38.09
N ILE A 349 13.21 8.87 -38.66
CA ILE A 349 14.48 9.12 -37.97
C ILE A 349 15.25 10.19 -38.75
N PHE A 350 15.82 11.14 -38.02
CA PHE A 350 16.63 12.23 -38.56
C PHE A 350 18.06 12.15 -38.03
N ASP A 351 19.01 12.78 -38.73
CA ASP A 351 20.39 12.92 -38.27
C ASP A 351 20.51 13.81 -37.02
N ARG A 352 19.67 14.85 -36.92
CA ARG A 352 19.55 15.73 -35.76
C ARG A 352 18.10 16.11 -35.47
N THR A 353 17.81 16.43 -34.21
CA THR A 353 16.44 16.79 -33.80
C THR A 353 16.41 17.75 -32.61
N PRO A 354 15.50 18.77 -32.61
CA PRO A 354 15.20 19.57 -31.42
C PRO A 354 14.20 18.88 -30.47
N PHE A 355 13.60 17.75 -30.88
CA PHE A 355 12.58 17.07 -30.09
C PHE A 355 13.20 16.20 -28.99
N TYR A 356 12.80 16.45 -27.74
CA TYR A 356 13.14 15.63 -26.59
C TYR A 356 12.35 14.33 -26.65
N ALA A 357 13.03 13.21 -26.47
CA ALA A 357 12.42 11.90 -26.39
C ALA A 357 12.01 11.57 -24.95
N GLU A 358 10.90 10.87 -24.78
CA GLU A 358 10.37 10.51 -23.46
C GLU A 358 11.44 9.80 -22.61
N SER A 359 11.80 10.41 -21.47
CA SER A 359 12.84 9.89 -20.59
C SER A 359 12.85 10.60 -19.23
N GLY A 360 13.26 9.88 -18.19
CA GLY A 360 13.42 10.43 -16.83
C GLY A 360 12.12 10.92 -16.19
N GLY A 361 10.96 10.41 -16.64
CA GLY A 361 9.64 10.86 -16.23
C GLY A 361 9.10 12.03 -17.07
N GLN A 362 9.93 12.70 -17.86
CA GLN A 362 9.50 13.75 -18.78
C GLN A 362 8.92 13.15 -20.07
N VAL A 363 7.71 13.56 -20.43
CA VAL A 363 7.07 13.18 -21.70
C VAL A 363 7.83 13.73 -22.91
N SER A 364 7.70 13.07 -24.06
CA SER A 364 8.32 13.54 -25.30
C SER A 364 7.72 14.87 -25.77
N ASP A 365 8.46 15.58 -26.62
CA ASP A 365 7.91 16.72 -27.34
C ASP A 365 6.93 16.32 -28.43
N THR A 366 6.12 17.31 -28.79
CA THR A 366 5.24 17.31 -29.95
C THR A 366 5.55 18.55 -30.78
N GLY A 367 5.12 18.57 -32.04
CA GLY A 367 5.45 19.67 -32.94
C GLY A 367 5.20 19.31 -34.40
N THR A 368 5.98 19.88 -35.31
CA THR A 368 5.78 19.74 -36.76
C THR A 368 7.09 19.40 -37.50
N VAL A 369 6.91 18.67 -38.60
CA VAL A 369 7.94 18.40 -39.61
C VAL A 369 7.45 19.00 -40.92
N ILE A 370 8.26 19.87 -41.53
CA ILE A 370 7.88 20.62 -42.73
C ILE A 370 8.89 20.36 -43.85
N SER A 371 8.40 20.03 -45.04
CA SER A 371 9.23 19.84 -46.24
C SER A 371 8.47 20.21 -47.52
N GLY A 372 8.67 21.43 -48.01
CA GLY A 372 7.92 21.93 -49.17
C GLY A 372 6.41 22.04 -48.86
N GLU A 373 5.57 21.31 -49.59
CA GLU A 373 4.12 21.24 -49.32
C GLU A 373 3.74 20.20 -48.24
N PHE A 374 4.71 19.38 -47.79
CA PHE A 374 4.48 18.41 -46.72
C PHE A 374 4.48 19.09 -45.35
N THR A 375 3.49 18.74 -44.55
CA THR A 375 3.40 19.06 -43.13
C THR A 375 2.94 17.82 -42.38
N GLY A 376 3.78 17.35 -41.45
CA GLY A 376 3.47 16.26 -40.55
C GLY A 376 3.51 16.73 -39.10
N LYS A 377 2.60 16.22 -38.28
CA LYS A 377 2.54 16.48 -36.84
C LYS A 377 3.28 15.40 -36.08
N VAL A 378 4.30 15.78 -35.32
CA VAL A 378 4.99 14.88 -34.40
C VAL A 378 4.13 14.72 -33.15
N VAL A 379 3.68 13.50 -32.88
CA VAL A 379 2.80 13.17 -31.74
C VAL A 379 3.55 12.47 -30.60
N GLY A 380 4.74 11.93 -30.88
CA GLY A 380 5.57 11.28 -29.88
C GLY A 380 7.00 11.07 -30.37
N VAL A 381 7.95 11.01 -29.43
CA VAL A 381 9.36 10.70 -29.74
C VAL A 381 9.92 9.72 -28.72
N ALA A 382 10.43 8.60 -29.22
CA ALA A 382 11.07 7.56 -28.41
C ALA A 382 12.58 7.53 -28.67
N LYS A 383 13.35 7.09 -27.67
CA LYS A 383 14.81 6.95 -27.75
C LYS A 383 15.24 5.52 -27.46
N LYS A 384 16.00 4.91 -28.37
CA LYS A 384 16.68 3.62 -28.18
C LYS A 384 18.13 3.71 -28.67
N LYS A 385 19.11 3.28 -27.86
CA LYS A 385 20.56 3.39 -28.17
C LYS A 385 20.98 4.74 -28.81
N ASP A 386 20.52 5.86 -28.25
CA ASP A 386 20.77 7.21 -28.78
C ASP A 386 20.20 7.53 -30.17
N VAL A 387 19.33 6.69 -30.72
CA VAL A 387 18.52 6.94 -31.92
C VAL A 387 17.16 7.48 -31.52
N PHE A 388 16.74 8.60 -32.13
CA PHE A 388 15.45 9.24 -31.85
C PHE A 388 14.45 8.91 -32.95
N VAL A 389 13.39 8.19 -32.56
CA VAL A 389 12.31 7.76 -33.44
C VAL A 389 11.12 8.68 -33.24
N HIS A 390 10.68 9.33 -34.32
CA HIS A 390 9.59 10.30 -34.30
C HIS A 390 8.33 9.68 -34.90
N GLN A 391 7.24 9.74 -34.16
CA GLN A 391 5.91 9.34 -34.63
C GLN A 391 5.24 10.55 -35.28
N VAL A 392 5.00 10.47 -36.59
CA VAL A 392 4.55 11.60 -37.42
C VAL A 392 3.22 11.27 -38.10
N GLU A 393 2.17 11.99 -37.74
CA GLU A 393 0.89 11.97 -38.44
C GLU A 393 0.92 12.92 -39.63
N VAL A 394 0.43 12.50 -40.79
CA VAL A 394 0.43 13.35 -41.99
C VAL A 394 -0.77 14.30 -41.95
N GLU A 395 -0.51 15.60 -41.92
CA GLU A 395 -1.58 16.62 -42.03
C GLU A 395 -1.81 17.01 -43.49
N LYS A 396 -0.73 17.21 -44.26
CA LYS A 396 -0.78 17.63 -45.66
C LYS A 396 0.44 17.16 -46.45
N GLY A 397 0.24 16.89 -47.73
CA GLY A 397 1.32 16.62 -48.70
C GLY A 397 1.79 15.17 -48.70
N ILE A 398 2.92 14.93 -49.37
CA ILE A 398 3.53 13.60 -49.54
C ILE A 398 4.75 13.51 -48.63
N VAL A 399 4.89 12.39 -47.91
CA VAL A 399 6.00 12.15 -46.98
C VAL A 399 7.34 12.27 -47.70
N PRO A 400 8.32 12.99 -47.14
CA PRO A 400 9.61 13.21 -47.79
C PRO A 400 10.41 11.91 -47.91
N GLU A 401 11.16 11.79 -49.01
CA GLU A 401 12.08 10.68 -49.25
C GLU A 401 13.29 10.74 -48.32
N VAL A 402 13.88 9.56 -48.06
CA VAL A 402 15.14 9.44 -47.32
C VAL A 402 16.22 10.27 -48.01
N GLY A 403 16.95 11.05 -47.21
CA GLY A 403 18.02 11.94 -47.63
C GLY A 403 17.60 13.39 -47.82
N ARG A 404 16.30 13.72 -47.75
CA ARG A 404 15.80 15.08 -47.88
C ARG A 404 15.97 15.89 -46.59
N GLU A 405 16.25 17.17 -46.72
CA GLU A 405 16.25 18.11 -45.60
C GLU A 405 14.81 18.55 -45.25
N VAL A 406 14.51 18.57 -43.97
CA VAL A 406 13.21 18.95 -43.42
C VAL A 406 13.40 19.93 -42.27
N LYS A 407 12.46 20.87 -42.12
CA LYS A 407 12.40 21.76 -40.96
C LYS A 407 11.67 21.04 -39.82
N LEU A 408 12.27 21.03 -38.64
CA LEU A 408 11.77 20.43 -37.42
C LEU A 408 11.46 21.55 -36.42
N GLU A 409 10.21 21.65 -35.97
CA GLU A 409 9.77 22.69 -35.01
C GLU A 409 8.99 22.05 -33.86
N ILE A 410 9.39 22.29 -32.61
CA ILE A 410 8.65 21.80 -31.43
C ILE A 410 7.51 22.76 -31.06
N ASP A 411 6.51 22.26 -30.34
CA ASP A 411 5.56 23.10 -29.62
C ASP A 411 6.25 23.77 -28.42
N VAL A 412 6.64 25.03 -28.62
CA VAL A 412 7.38 25.83 -27.63
C VAL A 412 6.58 26.08 -26.36
N LEU A 413 5.27 26.30 -26.47
CA LEU A 413 4.44 26.58 -25.29
C LEU A 413 4.34 25.32 -24.43
N ARG A 414 4.04 24.19 -25.06
CA ARG A 414 4.00 22.89 -24.39
C ARG A 414 5.35 22.54 -23.75
N ARG A 415 6.46 22.74 -24.47
CA ARG A 415 7.81 22.50 -23.94
C ARG A 415 8.09 23.33 -22.70
N LYS A 416 7.70 24.61 -22.70
CA LYS A 416 7.91 25.49 -21.54
C LYS A 416 7.11 25.00 -20.33
N ASP A 417 5.85 24.61 -20.49
CA ASP A 417 5.08 24.06 -19.37
C ASP A 417 5.68 22.77 -18.81
N ILE A 418 6.22 21.90 -19.67
CA ILE A 418 6.98 20.71 -19.25
C ILE A 418 8.24 21.10 -18.47
N GLN A 419 9.02 22.09 -18.94
CA GLN A 419 10.23 22.57 -18.24
C GLN A 419 9.92 23.11 -16.84
N ARG A 420 8.78 23.82 -16.69
CA ARG A 420 8.29 24.33 -15.41
C ARG A 420 8.01 23.18 -14.45
N ASN A 421 7.20 22.22 -14.88
CA ASN A 421 6.86 21.02 -14.10
C ASN A 421 8.10 20.18 -13.77
N HIS A 422 9.07 20.10 -14.69
CA HIS A 422 10.31 19.35 -14.43
C HIS A 422 11.10 20.01 -13.31
N THR A 423 11.39 21.30 -13.43
CA THR A 423 12.19 22.02 -12.42
C THR A 423 11.46 22.10 -11.08
N ALA A 424 10.13 22.21 -11.09
CA ALA A 424 9.32 22.12 -9.87
C ALA A 424 9.40 20.74 -9.20
N THR A 425 9.57 19.66 -9.97
CA THR A 425 9.81 18.32 -9.41
C THR A 425 11.09 18.27 -8.58
N HIS A 426 12.17 18.89 -9.07
CA HIS A 426 13.44 19.01 -8.33
C HIS A 426 13.26 19.79 -7.03
N ILE A 427 12.54 20.92 -7.11
CA ILE A 427 12.26 21.74 -5.92
C ILE A 427 11.44 20.95 -4.91
N LEU A 428 10.35 20.33 -5.35
CA LEU A 428 9.49 19.50 -4.50
C LEU A 428 10.28 18.38 -3.84
N HIS A 429 11.14 17.67 -4.57
CA HIS A 429 11.93 16.58 -4.02
C HIS A 429 12.87 17.07 -2.91
N LYS A 430 13.58 18.18 -3.14
CA LYS A 430 14.47 18.77 -2.15
C LYS A 430 13.70 19.21 -0.89
N VAL A 431 12.58 19.92 -1.05
CA VAL A 431 11.73 20.37 0.07
C VAL A 431 11.18 19.18 0.87
N LEU A 432 10.73 18.12 0.19
CA LEU A 432 10.25 16.91 0.86
C LEU A 432 11.35 16.28 1.72
N ARG A 433 12.59 16.21 1.22
CA ARG A 433 13.72 15.68 1.99
C ARG A 433 14.07 16.53 3.20
N GLU A 434 13.98 17.85 3.09
CA GLU A 434 14.22 18.76 4.22
C GLU A 434 13.12 18.69 5.28
N LYS A 435 11.86 18.55 4.85
CA LYS A 435 10.69 18.53 5.76
C LYS A 435 10.44 17.16 6.39
N LEU A 436 10.63 16.09 5.63
CA LEU A 436 10.27 14.73 6.05
C LEU A 436 11.48 13.89 6.43
N GLY A 437 12.67 14.18 5.87
CA GLY A 437 13.91 13.45 6.12
C GLY A 437 14.58 12.89 4.85
N THR A 438 15.84 12.48 4.98
CA THR A 438 16.68 12.01 3.86
C THR A 438 16.31 10.63 3.32
N HIS A 439 15.36 9.93 3.94
CA HIS A 439 14.82 8.67 3.45
C HIS A 439 13.81 8.84 2.31
N VAL A 440 13.39 10.08 2.03
CA VAL A 440 12.53 10.39 0.89
C VAL A 440 13.34 10.29 -0.40
N GLU A 441 13.04 9.26 -1.18
CA GLU A 441 13.67 8.96 -2.46
C GLU A 441 12.59 8.77 -3.53
N GLN A 442 12.91 9.19 -4.76
CA GLN A 442 12.00 9.05 -5.88
C GLN A 442 11.77 7.57 -6.24
N SER A 443 10.52 7.13 -6.17
CA SER A 443 10.06 5.81 -6.63
C SER A 443 9.42 5.86 -8.02
N GLY A 444 9.08 7.06 -8.51
CA GLY A 444 8.47 7.26 -9.83
C GLY A 444 8.23 8.75 -10.12
N SER A 445 8.22 9.12 -11.39
CA SER A 445 7.96 10.49 -11.81
C SER A 445 7.23 10.52 -13.15
N LEU A 446 6.31 11.46 -13.30
CA LEU A 446 5.71 11.86 -14.57
C LEU A 446 5.68 13.39 -14.61
N VAL A 447 6.19 13.95 -15.70
CA VAL A 447 6.25 15.39 -15.96
C VAL A 447 5.69 15.61 -17.36
N ASP A 448 4.48 16.14 -17.43
CA ASP A 448 3.83 16.54 -18.68
C ASP A 448 3.52 18.05 -18.68
N ASN A 449 2.81 18.54 -19.71
CA ASN A 449 2.47 19.97 -19.82
C ASN A 449 1.28 20.40 -18.96
N GLU A 450 0.54 19.45 -18.36
CA GLU A 450 -0.62 19.71 -17.52
C GLU A 450 -0.24 19.68 -16.04
N ARG A 451 0.62 18.74 -15.64
CA ARG A 451 0.97 18.46 -14.24
C ARG A 451 2.31 17.75 -14.07
N LEU A 452 2.77 17.71 -12.83
CA LEU A 452 3.77 16.76 -12.35
C LEU A 452 3.17 15.78 -11.35
N ARG A 453 3.69 14.56 -11.37
CA ARG A 453 3.37 13.48 -10.44
C ARG A 453 4.67 12.93 -9.89
N PHE A 454 4.83 13.03 -8.58
CA PHE A 454 6.05 12.61 -7.89
C PHE A 454 5.72 11.50 -6.89
N ASP A 455 6.28 10.32 -7.12
CA ASP A 455 6.12 9.16 -6.25
C ASP A 455 7.39 9.01 -5.42
N PHE A 456 7.25 8.87 -4.10
CA PHE A 456 8.38 8.86 -3.19
C PHE A 456 8.20 7.91 -2.01
N SER A 457 9.32 7.45 -1.45
CA SER A 457 9.36 6.64 -0.25
C SER A 457 8.98 7.45 0.98
N HIS A 458 7.85 7.11 1.59
CA HIS A 458 7.44 7.69 2.88
C HIS A 458 6.42 6.79 3.57
N TYR A 459 6.58 6.66 4.89
CA TYR A 459 5.89 5.62 5.65
C TYR A 459 4.48 6.02 6.13
N GLU A 460 4.12 7.29 6.22
CA GLU A 460 2.82 7.75 6.76
C GLU A 460 2.16 8.87 5.94
N PRO A 461 0.84 9.12 6.09
CA PRO A 461 0.18 10.30 5.52
C PRO A 461 0.82 11.61 5.94
N ILE A 462 1.02 12.51 4.97
CA ILE A 462 1.51 13.85 5.26
C ILE A 462 0.33 14.68 5.76
N SER A 463 0.48 15.33 6.92
CA SER A 463 -0.58 16.18 7.46
C SER A 463 -0.83 17.37 6.55
N LYS A 464 -2.03 17.95 6.62
CA LYS A 464 -2.39 19.09 5.79
C LYS A 464 -1.47 20.28 6.04
N GLU A 465 -1.11 20.51 7.29
CA GLU A 465 -0.22 21.60 7.72
C GLU A 465 1.18 21.43 7.11
N VAL A 466 1.72 20.21 7.10
CA VAL A 466 3.02 19.92 6.48
C VAL A 466 2.95 20.08 4.96
N LEU A 467 1.85 19.70 4.31
CA LEU A 467 1.65 19.93 2.88
C LEU A 467 1.61 21.43 2.54
N GLU A 468 0.93 22.23 3.35
CA GLU A 468 0.89 23.69 3.21
C GLU A 468 2.28 24.30 3.39
N GLU A 469 3.10 23.79 4.32
CA GLU A 469 4.50 24.21 4.46
C GLU A 469 5.37 23.83 3.26
N ILE A 470 5.20 22.61 2.72
CA ILE A 470 5.94 22.15 1.53
C ILE A 470 5.59 23.03 0.32
N GLU A 471 4.30 23.27 0.07
CA GLU A 471 3.84 24.13 -1.02
C GLU A 471 4.35 25.56 -0.86
N LYS A 472 4.31 26.10 0.36
CA LYS A 472 4.84 27.44 0.67
C LYS A 472 6.34 27.54 0.39
N GLU A 473 7.13 26.55 0.84
CA GLU A 473 8.58 26.58 0.65
C GLU A 473 8.97 26.43 -0.83
N ALA A 474 8.29 25.54 -1.56
CA ALA A 474 8.48 25.42 -3.00
C ALA A 474 8.21 26.77 -3.71
N ASN A 475 7.11 27.46 -3.35
CA ASN A 475 6.81 28.77 -3.91
C ASN A 475 7.80 29.86 -3.47
N ASN A 476 8.37 29.80 -2.26
CA ASN A 476 9.43 30.74 -1.84
C ASN A 476 10.67 30.64 -2.74
N ILE A 477 11.11 29.40 -3.05
CA ILE A 477 12.24 29.15 -3.96
C ILE A 477 11.93 29.61 -5.38
N ILE A 478 10.69 29.43 -5.83
CA ILE A 478 10.23 29.94 -7.13
C ILE A 478 10.28 31.48 -7.16
N LEU A 479 9.74 32.14 -6.13
CA LEU A 479 9.71 33.60 -6.03
C LEU A 479 11.10 34.23 -5.87
N ALA A 480 12.07 33.50 -5.32
CA ALA A 480 13.47 33.93 -5.26
C ALA A 480 14.13 34.06 -6.66
N ASN A 481 13.51 33.48 -7.70
CA ASN A 481 13.96 33.57 -9.10
C ASN A 481 15.44 33.23 -9.30
N ILE A 482 15.87 32.12 -8.68
CA ILE A 482 17.27 31.68 -8.67
C ILE A 482 17.64 31.17 -10.07
N PRO A 483 18.79 31.58 -10.65
CA PRO A 483 19.26 31.04 -11.92
C PRO A 483 19.57 29.54 -11.85
N VAL A 484 19.04 28.76 -12.79
CA VAL A 484 19.33 27.33 -12.92
C VAL A 484 20.59 27.16 -13.75
N LYS A 485 21.61 26.53 -13.18
CA LYS A 485 22.89 26.26 -13.84
C LYS A 485 22.90 24.83 -14.38
N ILE A 486 23.36 24.68 -15.62
CA ILE A 486 23.51 23.38 -16.27
C ILE A 486 24.98 23.19 -16.64
N GLY A 487 25.55 22.06 -16.24
CA GLY A 487 26.95 21.72 -16.49
C GLY A 487 27.13 20.25 -16.88
N TYR A 488 28.35 19.92 -17.31
CA TYR A 488 28.77 18.55 -17.59
C TYR A 488 30.08 18.31 -16.83
N GLU A 489 30.12 17.27 -16.00
CA GLU A 489 31.30 16.93 -15.21
C GLU A 489 31.40 15.41 -15.02
N ASN A 490 32.52 14.95 -14.46
CA ASN A 490 32.68 13.53 -14.14
C ASN A 490 31.73 13.12 -13.02
N ILE A 491 31.17 11.91 -13.08
CA ILE A 491 30.23 11.41 -12.06
C ILE A 491 30.79 11.46 -10.64
N GLN A 492 32.10 11.24 -10.46
CA GLN A 492 32.74 11.29 -9.15
C GLN A 492 32.83 12.72 -8.61
N ASP A 493 33.15 13.69 -9.48
CA ASP A 493 33.20 15.11 -9.11
C ASP A 493 31.82 15.63 -8.72
N ALA A 494 30.79 15.26 -9.49
CA ALA A 494 29.40 15.59 -9.17
C ALA A 494 29.00 15.03 -7.80
N LYS A 495 29.29 13.74 -7.53
CA LYS A 495 29.01 13.10 -6.23
C LYS A 495 29.74 13.80 -5.09
N ASN A 496 31.01 14.18 -5.28
CA ASN A 496 31.80 14.90 -4.28
C ASN A 496 31.22 16.27 -3.93
N ARG A 497 30.52 16.92 -4.88
CA ARG A 497 29.77 18.16 -4.67
C ARG A 497 28.39 17.95 -4.02
N GLY A 498 28.01 16.72 -3.71
CA GLY A 498 26.71 16.36 -3.17
C GLY A 498 25.61 16.25 -4.22
N ALA A 499 25.95 16.04 -5.50
CA ALA A 499 24.96 15.83 -6.53
C ALA A 499 24.18 14.54 -6.27
N MET A 500 22.85 14.65 -6.28
CA MET A 500 21.98 13.51 -6.11
C MET A 500 21.90 12.71 -7.41
N ALA A 501 22.13 11.41 -7.30
CA ALA A 501 21.98 10.46 -8.39
C ALA A 501 20.81 9.53 -8.07
N LEU A 502 19.68 9.70 -8.76
CA LEU A 502 18.46 8.92 -8.52
C LEU A 502 18.58 7.47 -9.01
N PHE A 503 19.45 7.20 -10.00
CA PHE A 503 19.63 5.87 -10.60
C PHE A 503 21.11 5.62 -10.94
N SER A 504 21.92 5.21 -9.95
CA SER A 504 23.38 5.03 -10.08
C SER A 504 23.81 4.22 -11.29
N ASP A 505 23.02 3.23 -11.69
CA ASP A 505 23.40 2.21 -12.67
C ASP A 505 23.19 2.66 -14.14
N LYS A 506 22.67 3.88 -14.36
CA LYS A 506 22.31 4.40 -15.70
C LYS A 506 23.24 5.49 -16.22
N TYR A 507 24.21 5.94 -15.44
CA TYR A 507 25.05 7.08 -15.79
C TYR A 507 26.41 6.63 -16.35
N GLY A 508 26.86 7.29 -17.42
CA GLY A 508 28.23 7.15 -17.92
C GLY A 508 29.23 8.01 -17.15
N ASP A 509 30.50 8.02 -17.59
CA ASP A 509 31.59 8.74 -16.90
C ASP A 509 31.36 10.26 -16.83
N VAL A 510 30.76 10.85 -17.88
CA VAL A 510 30.39 12.27 -17.94
C VAL A 510 28.88 12.40 -17.80
N VAL A 511 28.43 13.18 -16.82
CA VAL A 511 27.03 13.34 -16.47
C VAL A 511 26.59 14.79 -16.62
N ARG A 512 25.31 14.98 -16.98
CA ARG A 512 24.69 16.31 -17.01
C ARG A 512 24.17 16.65 -15.61
N VAL A 513 24.61 17.78 -15.09
CA VAL A 513 24.30 18.27 -13.75
C VAL A 513 23.42 19.50 -13.84
N VAL A 514 22.31 19.47 -13.11
CA VAL A 514 21.37 20.58 -12.97
C VAL A 514 21.47 21.10 -11.55
N GLU A 515 21.81 22.37 -11.40
CA GLU A 515 22.08 23.02 -10.12
C GLU A 515 21.14 24.22 -9.96
N ILE A 516 20.42 24.25 -8.83
CA ILE A 516 19.81 25.45 -8.25
C ILE A 516 20.75 25.87 -7.11
N PRO A 517 21.55 26.94 -7.30
CA PRO A 517 22.56 27.36 -6.34
C PRO A 517 22.06 27.42 -4.90
N GLU A 518 22.88 26.92 -3.97
CA GLU A 518 22.61 26.88 -2.52
C GLU A 518 21.39 26.05 -2.10
N PHE A 519 20.75 25.34 -3.04
CA PHE A 519 19.51 24.62 -2.78
C PHE A 519 19.56 23.15 -3.22
N SER A 520 19.78 22.89 -4.53
CA SER A 520 19.81 21.51 -5.06
C SER A 520 20.84 21.33 -6.18
N ILE A 521 21.42 20.13 -6.25
CA ILE A 521 22.34 19.67 -7.29
C ILE A 521 21.94 18.24 -7.66
N GLU A 522 21.57 18.00 -8.91
CA GLU A 522 21.02 16.70 -9.33
C GLU A 522 21.50 16.29 -10.72
N LEU A 523 21.67 14.99 -10.93
CA LEU A 523 21.99 14.41 -12.23
C LEU A 523 20.72 14.22 -13.07
N CYS A 524 20.47 15.12 -14.02
CA CYS A 524 19.24 15.09 -14.81
C CYS A 524 19.48 15.38 -16.31
N GLY A 525 18.92 14.52 -17.15
CA GLY A 525 18.89 14.66 -18.61
C GLY A 525 17.69 15.47 -19.13
N GLY A 526 16.82 15.98 -18.27
CA GLY A 526 15.61 16.68 -18.66
C GLY A 526 15.81 18.10 -19.19
N ALA A 527 14.74 18.65 -19.77
CA ALA A 527 14.66 20.06 -20.10
C ALA A 527 14.23 20.86 -18.85
N HIS A 528 14.96 21.94 -18.54
CA HIS A 528 14.71 22.79 -17.37
C HIS A 528 14.46 24.24 -17.77
N VAL A 529 13.84 25.01 -16.87
CA VAL A 529 13.74 26.46 -16.97
C VAL A 529 15.10 27.12 -16.75
N LYS A 530 15.26 28.39 -17.15
CA LYS A 530 16.51 29.13 -16.95
C LYS A 530 16.63 29.73 -15.55
N SER A 531 15.51 30.01 -14.91
CA SER A 531 15.44 30.46 -13.52
C SER A 531 14.16 29.95 -12.86
N THR A 532 14.18 29.77 -11.53
CA THR A 532 13.05 29.22 -10.79
C THR A 532 11.78 30.06 -10.96
N GLY A 533 11.90 31.37 -11.18
CA GLY A 533 10.75 32.27 -11.37
C GLY A 533 9.96 32.01 -12.67
N GLU A 534 10.56 31.34 -13.66
CA GLU A 534 9.83 30.95 -14.89
C GLU A 534 8.76 29.87 -14.63
N ILE A 535 8.85 29.16 -13.49
CA ILE A 535 7.88 28.15 -13.06
C ILE A 535 6.50 28.77 -12.81
N GLY A 536 6.46 29.98 -12.22
CA GLY A 536 5.22 30.61 -11.78
C GLY A 536 4.62 29.89 -10.56
N LEU A 537 3.32 30.09 -10.32
CA LEU A 537 2.65 29.50 -9.17
C LEU A 537 2.76 27.96 -9.19
N PHE A 538 3.06 27.36 -8.04
CA PHE A 538 3.05 25.91 -7.82
C PHE A 538 1.94 25.56 -6.84
N ASN A 539 1.08 24.58 -7.17
CA ASN A 539 0.03 24.09 -6.27
C ASN A 539 0.00 22.56 -6.22
N ILE A 540 -0.08 22.02 -5.02
CA ILE A 540 -0.32 20.61 -4.74
C ILE A 540 -1.82 20.35 -4.93
N GLU A 541 -2.18 19.54 -5.91
CA GLU A 541 -3.58 19.15 -6.13
C GLU A 541 -4.01 18.05 -5.16
N SER A 542 -3.11 17.11 -4.86
CA SER A 542 -3.41 15.96 -4.00
C SER A 542 -2.15 15.26 -3.50
N GLU A 543 -2.32 14.59 -2.36
CA GLU A 543 -1.36 13.66 -1.76
C GLU A 543 -2.10 12.35 -1.46
N SER A 544 -1.55 11.19 -1.86
CA SER A 544 -2.13 9.89 -1.55
C SER A 544 -1.10 8.76 -1.44
N GLY A 545 -1.41 7.73 -0.64
CA GLY A 545 -0.64 6.50 -0.60
C GLY A 545 -0.99 5.60 -1.79
N ILE A 546 0.00 5.19 -2.58
CA ILE A 546 -0.20 4.32 -3.77
C ILE A 546 0.19 2.86 -3.50
N ALA A 547 1.12 2.66 -2.57
CA ALA A 547 1.53 1.36 -2.06
C ALA A 547 2.01 1.56 -0.61
N SER A 548 2.09 0.48 0.16
CA SER A 548 2.64 0.61 1.51
C SER A 548 4.13 0.98 1.41
N GLY A 549 4.48 2.10 2.05
CA GLY A 549 5.82 2.72 1.99
C GLY A 549 6.01 3.71 0.85
N THR A 550 5.03 3.91 -0.05
CA THR A 550 5.13 4.80 -1.20
C THR A 550 3.96 5.76 -1.30
N ARG A 551 4.27 7.05 -1.44
CA ARG A 551 3.30 8.14 -1.53
C ARG A 551 3.43 8.86 -2.87
N ARG A 552 2.36 9.55 -3.26
CA ARG A 552 2.27 10.31 -4.50
C ARG A 552 1.79 11.71 -4.20
N ILE A 553 2.53 12.70 -4.69
CA ILE A 553 2.06 14.08 -4.82
C ILE A 553 1.78 14.35 -6.29
N THR A 554 0.59 14.90 -6.56
CA THR A 554 0.27 15.49 -7.87
C THR A 554 0.21 17.00 -7.70
N ALA A 555 0.92 17.73 -8.55
CA ALA A 555 0.98 19.19 -8.50
C ALA A 555 0.94 19.79 -9.90
N THR A 556 0.58 21.07 -9.97
CA THR A 556 0.56 21.86 -11.21
C THR A 556 1.51 23.04 -11.08
N THR A 557 1.92 23.61 -12.22
CA THR A 557 2.68 24.86 -12.26
C THR A 557 2.12 25.84 -13.29
N GLY A 558 2.50 27.12 -13.17
CA GLY A 558 2.34 28.14 -14.20
C GLY A 558 0.88 28.34 -14.63
N HIS A 559 0.61 28.22 -15.93
CA HIS A 559 -0.73 28.43 -16.49
C HIS A 559 -1.76 27.45 -15.92
N LYS A 560 -1.35 26.20 -15.65
CA LYS A 560 -2.24 25.16 -15.14
C LYS A 560 -2.63 25.40 -13.68
N SER A 561 -1.70 25.92 -12.88
CA SER A 561 -2.00 26.40 -11.54
C SER A 561 -2.93 27.61 -11.55
N LEU A 562 -2.74 28.55 -12.49
CA LEU A 562 -3.67 29.67 -12.64
C LEU A 562 -5.08 29.20 -13.03
N GLU A 563 -5.22 28.26 -13.98
CA GLU A 563 -6.49 27.63 -14.32
C GLU A 563 -7.13 26.91 -13.11
N TYR A 564 -6.30 26.22 -12.32
CA TYR A 564 -6.73 25.55 -11.09
C TYR A 564 -7.31 26.53 -10.07
N VAL A 565 -6.62 27.64 -9.80
CA VAL A 565 -7.06 28.70 -8.88
C VAL A 565 -8.36 29.35 -9.38
N ASN A 566 -8.42 29.76 -10.65
CA ASN A 566 -9.63 30.36 -11.24
C ASN A 566 -10.84 29.43 -11.12
N ARG A 567 -10.63 28.12 -11.25
CA ARG A 567 -11.68 27.11 -11.08
C ARG A 567 -12.12 26.97 -9.61
N LEU A 568 -11.21 27.12 -8.65
CA LEU A 568 -11.55 27.14 -7.22
C LEU A 568 -12.36 28.39 -6.87
N GLU A 569 -11.93 29.56 -7.32
CA GLU A 569 -12.67 30.82 -7.14
C GLU A 569 -14.08 30.71 -7.73
N GLY A 570 -14.21 30.24 -8.98
CA GLY A 570 -15.53 30.05 -9.60
C GLY A 570 -16.43 29.02 -8.87
N LYS A 571 -15.86 28.04 -8.17
CA LYS A 571 -16.64 27.14 -7.29
C LYS A 571 -17.11 27.85 -6.02
N LEU A 572 -16.22 28.63 -5.40
CA LEU A 572 -16.53 29.38 -4.19
C LEU A 572 -17.62 30.41 -4.43
N ASP A 573 -17.54 31.17 -5.52
CA ASP A 573 -18.56 32.14 -5.95
C ASP A 573 -19.93 31.47 -6.17
N ARG A 574 -19.97 30.30 -6.82
CA ARG A 574 -21.20 29.53 -6.98
C ARG A 574 -21.81 29.09 -5.65
N ILE A 575 -20.99 28.64 -4.70
CA ILE A 575 -21.44 28.25 -3.36
C ILE A 575 -21.98 29.49 -2.62
N ALA A 576 -21.25 30.60 -2.65
CA ALA A 576 -21.65 31.86 -2.06
C ALA A 576 -23.02 32.32 -2.61
N GLY A 577 -23.21 32.24 -3.94
CA GLY A 577 -24.47 32.53 -4.60
C GLY A 577 -25.63 31.62 -4.17
N MET A 578 -25.39 30.30 -4.00
CA MET A 578 -26.41 29.36 -3.50
C MET A 578 -26.83 29.68 -2.06
N LEU A 579 -25.87 30.08 -1.22
CA LEU A 579 -26.10 30.42 0.18
C LEU A 579 -26.55 31.86 0.39
N LYS A 580 -26.56 32.68 -0.67
CA LYS A 580 -26.84 34.12 -0.65
C LYS A 580 -25.93 34.88 0.34
N THR A 581 -24.65 34.55 0.31
CA THR A 581 -23.60 35.15 1.14
C THR A 581 -22.42 35.58 0.27
N ASP A 582 -21.41 36.20 0.87
CA ASP A 582 -20.12 36.47 0.24
C ASP A 582 -19.09 35.37 0.57
N GLU A 583 -18.02 35.29 -0.22
CA GLU A 583 -16.96 34.28 -0.10
C GLU A 583 -16.33 34.21 1.31
N LYS A 584 -16.21 35.35 2.01
CA LYS A 584 -15.60 35.40 3.34
C LYS A 584 -16.47 34.74 4.40
N ASN A 585 -17.78 34.86 4.23
CA ASN A 585 -18.78 34.36 5.17
C ASN A 585 -19.37 32.99 4.75
N VAL A 586 -18.91 32.37 3.65
CA VAL A 586 -19.43 31.09 3.18
C VAL A 586 -19.37 30.01 4.25
N VAL A 587 -18.22 29.87 4.91
CA VAL A 587 -18.00 28.82 5.93
C VAL A 587 -18.95 29.01 7.11
N ASP A 588 -19.02 30.22 7.66
CA ASP A 588 -19.89 30.54 8.79
C ASP A 588 -21.37 30.26 8.49
N ILE A 589 -21.83 30.58 7.27
CA ILE A 589 -23.21 30.30 6.84
C ILE A 589 -23.46 28.81 6.69
N VAL A 590 -22.50 28.04 6.16
CA VAL A 590 -22.60 26.58 6.09
C VAL A 590 -22.70 25.98 7.49
N GLU A 591 -21.83 26.38 8.41
CA GLU A 591 -21.84 25.90 9.80
C GLU A 591 -23.17 26.22 10.49
N LYS A 592 -23.67 27.44 10.29
CA LYS A 592 -24.98 27.86 10.79
C LYS A 592 -26.09 26.96 10.24
N TYR A 593 -26.14 26.71 8.93
CA TYR A 593 -27.16 25.83 8.34
C TYR A 593 -27.05 24.38 8.81
N ILE A 594 -25.85 23.87 9.04
CA ILE A 594 -25.65 22.53 9.65
C ILE A 594 -26.20 22.52 11.07
N SER A 595 -25.93 23.55 11.87
CA SER A 595 -26.45 23.68 13.23
C SER A 595 -27.98 23.79 13.25
N ASP A 596 -28.54 24.65 12.39
CA ASP A 596 -29.99 24.85 12.26
C ASP A 596 -30.67 23.55 11.82
N ALA A 597 -30.10 22.81 10.87
CA ALA A 597 -30.61 21.51 10.44
C ALA A 597 -30.66 20.50 11.60
N LYS A 598 -29.59 20.40 12.41
CA LYS A 598 -29.57 19.54 13.61
C LYS A 598 -30.63 19.96 14.63
N ALA A 599 -30.82 21.26 14.85
CA ALA A 599 -31.83 21.79 15.77
C ALA A 599 -33.26 21.52 15.29
N ILE A 600 -33.51 21.63 13.99
CA ILE A 600 -34.82 21.32 13.36
C ILE A 600 -35.13 19.83 13.50
N ILE A 601 -34.17 18.94 13.22
CA ILE A 601 -34.35 17.48 13.38
C ILE A 601 -34.70 17.14 14.82
N LYS A 602 -33.96 17.67 15.79
CA LYS A 602 -34.25 17.46 17.22
C LYS A 602 -35.62 17.99 17.63
N SER A 603 -36.02 19.15 17.09
CA SER A 603 -37.34 19.74 17.37
C SER A 603 -38.46 18.89 16.77
N TYR A 604 -38.24 18.31 15.59
CA TYR A 604 -39.18 17.39 14.94
C TYR A 604 -39.40 16.13 15.78
N GLU A 605 -38.33 15.49 16.25
CA GLU A 605 -38.43 14.31 17.14
C GLU A 605 -39.16 14.63 18.47
N GLN A 606 -38.89 15.81 19.04
CA GLN A 606 -39.60 16.28 20.24
C GLN A 606 -41.08 16.54 19.99
N LEU A 607 -41.43 17.11 18.83
CA LEU A 607 -42.81 17.34 18.43
C LEU A 607 -43.53 16.01 18.20
N GLN A 608 -42.91 15.02 17.54
CA GLN A 608 -43.49 13.69 17.40
C GLN A 608 -43.74 13.03 18.77
N THR A 609 -42.77 13.11 19.68
CA THR A 609 -42.95 12.57 21.04
C THR A 609 -44.09 13.26 21.80
N LYS A 610 -44.24 14.58 21.64
CA LYS A 610 -45.35 15.34 22.25
C LYS A 610 -46.69 14.99 21.61
N LEU A 611 -46.74 14.80 20.29
CA LEU A 611 -47.93 14.40 19.57
C LEU A 611 -48.43 13.04 20.06
N VAL A 612 -47.54 12.04 20.18
CA VAL A 612 -47.86 10.73 20.74
C VAL A 612 -48.39 10.84 22.18
N LYS A 613 -47.78 11.70 23.03
CA LYS A 613 -48.30 11.94 24.39
C LYS A 613 -49.70 12.55 24.41
N TYR A 614 -49.98 13.49 23.50
CA TYR A 614 -51.28 14.13 23.39
C TYR A 614 -52.35 13.14 22.94
N GLU A 615 -52.07 12.38 21.87
CA GLU A 615 -52.93 11.30 21.38
C GLU A 615 -53.23 10.29 22.48
N ILE A 616 -52.22 9.83 23.22
CA ILE A 616 -52.41 8.91 24.36
C ILE A 616 -53.39 9.49 25.39
N ASN A 617 -53.29 10.78 25.72
CA ASN A 617 -54.18 11.39 26.71
C ASN A 617 -55.65 11.44 26.24
N GLU A 618 -55.88 11.77 24.97
CA GLU A 618 -57.22 11.81 24.36
C GLU A 618 -57.85 10.40 24.30
N LEU A 619 -57.05 9.37 23.98
CA LEU A 619 -57.51 7.98 23.97
C LEU A 619 -57.95 7.49 25.36
N PHE A 620 -57.37 8.05 26.42
CA PHE A 620 -57.74 7.71 27.80
C PHE A 620 -59.01 8.40 28.30
N GLU A 621 -59.62 9.30 27.53
CA GLU A 621 -60.95 9.85 27.86
C GLU A 621 -62.08 8.86 27.53
N ASN A 622 -61.84 7.91 26.61
CA ASN A 622 -62.82 6.93 26.13
C ASN A 622 -62.42 5.48 26.51
N ILE A 623 -62.28 5.21 27.80
CA ILE A 623 -61.94 3.86 28.32
C ILE A 623 -63.23 3.10 28.68
N ASP A 624 -63.36 1.88 28.17
CA ASP A 624 -64.42 0.97 28.57
C ASP A 624 -64.09 0.30 29.93
N THR A 625 -65.10 0.10 30.78
CA THR A 625 -64.94 -0.63 32.05
C THR A 625 -65.80 -1.88 32.04
N ILE A 626 -65.16 -3.05 32.15
CA ILE A 626 -65.81 -4.37 32.14
C ILE A 626 -65.50 -5.07 33.46
N ASN A 627 -66.52 -5.35 34.28
CA ASN A 627 -66.36 -5.98 35.59
C ASN A 627 -65.27 -5.34 36.49
N GLY A 628 -65.15 -4.02 36.43
CA GLY A 628 -64.17 -3.23 37.18
C GLY A 628 -62.77 -3.16 36.56
N ILE A 629 -62.54 -3.78 35.40
CA ILE A 629 -61.28 -3.74 34.66
C ILE A 629 -61.38 -2.74 33.51
N LYS A 630 -60.38 -1.88 33.37
CA LYS A 630 -60.27 -0.90 32.29
C LYS A 630 -59.77 -1.55 31.01
N VAL A 631 -60.48 -1.34 29.90
CA VAL A 631 -60.12 -1.85 28.57
C VAL A 631 -60.07 -0.68 27.60
N LEU A 632 -58.92 -0.49 26.94
CA LEU A 632 -58.73 0.52 25.90
C LEU A 632 -58.66 -0.18 24.54
N LYS A 633 -59.58 0.17 23.63
CA LYS A 633 -59.57 -0.28 22.24
C LYS A 633 -59.48 0.91 21.30
N VAL A 634 -58.55 0.87 20.34
CA VAL A 634 -58.35 1.97 19.39
C VAL A 634 -57.89 1.44 18.04
N SER A 635 -58.42 2.01 16.97
CA SER A 635 -57.93 1.79 15.60
C SER A 635 -57.38 3.09 15.03
N PHE A 636 -56.18 3.03 14.44
CA PHE A 636 -55.49 4.15 13.81
C PHE A 636 -55.42 3.97 12.29
N LYS A 637 -55.19 5.08 11.61
CA LYS A 637 -54.76 5.11 10.21
C LYS A 637 -53.27 5.48 10.19
N ASP A 638 -52.46 4.67 9.53
CA ASP A 638 -51.05 4.93 9.20
C ASP A 638 -50.04 5.05 10.37
N LYS A 639 -50.34 4.52 11.56
CA LYS A 639 -49.32 4.34 12.61
C LYS A 639 -48.42 3.14 12.34
N SER A 640 -47.14 3.28 12.66
CA SER A 640 -46.15 2.19 12.62
C SER A 640 -46.27 1.26 13.84
N ILE A 641 -45.70 0.06 13.74
CA ILE A 641 -45.74 -0.90 14.84
C ILE A 641 -45.01 -0.38 16.09
N ASP A 642 -43.93 0.37 15.93
CA ASP A 642 -43.15 0.89 17.05
C ASP A 642 -43.89 2.02 17.79
N GLU A 643 -44.64 2.86 17.08
CA GLU A 643 -45.57 3.82 17.70
C GLU A 643 -46.67 3.10 18.50
N LEU A 644 -47.25 2.02 17.96
CA LEU A 644 -48.26 1.24 18.68
C LEU A 644 -47.69 0.59 19.95
N LYS A 645 -46.45 0.07 19.90
CA LYS A 645 -45.77 -0.47 21.10
C LYS A 645 -45.60 0.61 22.15
N GLU A 646 -45.15 1.79 21.76
CA GLU A 646 -44.94 2.91 22.68
C GLU A 646 -46.24 3.36 23.34
N ILE A 647 -47.34 3.43 22.58
CA ILE A 647 -48.68 3.73 23.11
C ILE A 647 -49.12 2.66 24.11
N VAL A 648 -48.92 1.37 23.82
CA VAL A 648 -49.29 0.28 24.74
C VAL A 648 -48.46 0.31 26.02
N ASP A 649 -47.15 0.50 25.95
CA ASP A 649 -46.28 0.50 27.13
C ASP A 649 -46.57 1.68 28.05
N ARG A 650 -46.63 2.90 27.50
CA ARG A 650 -47.03 4.10 28.27
C ARG A 650 -48.45 4.00 28.77
N GLY A 651 -49.33 3.38 27.98
CA GLY A 651 -50.71 3.21 28.34
C GLY A 651 -50.91 2.28 29.54
N LYS A 652 -50.21 1.14 29.57
CA LYS A 652 -50.21 0.22 30.72
C LYS A 652 -49.71 0.91 31.99
N GLU A 653 -48.65 1.72 31.87
CA GLU A 653 -48.10 2.48 33.00
C GLU A 653 -49.13 3.45 33.59
N LYS A 654 -49.88 4.15 32.74
CA LYS A 654 -50.92 5.09 33.17
C LYS A 654 -52.17 4.41 33.72
N LEU A 655 -52.60 3.29 33.13
CA LEU A 655 -53.78 2.55 33.59
C LEU A 655 -53.57 1.88 34.95
N GLN A 656 -52.32 1.51 35.27
CA GLN A 656 -51.89 0.71 36.43
C GLN A 656 -52.47 -0.72 36.46
N SER A 657 -53.74 -0.89 36.13
CA SER A 657 -54.44 -2.17 35.90
C SER A 657 -55.40 -2.01 34.71
N GLY A 658 -55.19 -2.79 33.65
CA GLY A 658 -56.03 -2.75 32.45
C GLY A 658 -55.49 -3.54 31.26
N ILE A 659 -56.30 -3.58 30.20
CA ILE A 659 -56.00 -4.26 28.94
C ILE A 659 -56.06 -3.23 27.81
N ILE A 660 -55.08 -3.23 26.93
CA ILE A 660 -55.01 -2.34 25.76
C ILE A 660 -54.92 -3.19 24.50
N VAL A 661 -55.75 -2.89 23.50
CA VAL A 661 -55.67 -3.46 22.16
C VAL A 661 -55.71 -2.34 21.12
N LEU A 662 -54.66 -2.25 20.31
CA LEU A 662 -54.53 -1.25 19.26
C LEU A 662 -54.40 -1.94 17.90
N GLY A 663 -55.02 -1.34 16.88
CA GLY A 663 -54.85 -1.72 15.49
C GLY A 663 -54.46 -0.52 14.63
N SER A 664 -53.69 -0.72 13.57
CA SER A 664 -53.40 0.30 12.57
C SER A 664 -53.44 -0.29 11.16
N ASN A 665 -53.95 0.48 10.21
CA ASN A 665 -53.82 0.19 8.78
C ASN A 665 -52.61 0.95 8.24
N ASN A 666 -51.56 0.24 7.84
CA ASN A 666 -50.34 0.80 7.25
C ASN A 666 -49.92 -0.09 6.07
N GLU A 667 -50.68 -0.02 4.98
CA GLU A 667 -50.73 -0.94 3.82
C GLU A 667 -51.14 -2.41 4.14
N LYS A 668 -50.88 -2.85 5.37
CA LYS A 668 -51.30 -4.10 6.00
C LYS A 668 -51.86 -3.82 7.39
N ALA A 669 -52.68 -4.72 7.90
CA ALA A 669 -53.18 -4.62 9.27
C ALA A 669 -52.05 -4.97 10.25
N ILE A 670 -51.84 -4.14 11.26
CA ILE A 670 -50.94 -4.43 12.38
C ILE A 670 -51.67 -4.24 13.70
N PHE A 671 -51.38 -5.11 14.66
CA PHE A 671 -52.03 -5.11 15.96
C PHE A 671 -50.99 -5.22 17.08
N VAL A 672 -51.22 -4.51 18.17
CA VAL A 672 -50.43 -4.61 19.40
C VAL A 672 -51.39 -4.67 20.58
N ALA A 673 -51.18 -5.62 21.49
CA ALA A 673 -51.93 -5.71 22.73
C ALA A 673 -51.00 -5.74 23.94
N GLY A 674 -51.45 -5.13 25.03
CA GLY A 674 -50.78 -5.16 26.32
C GLY A 674 -51.75 -5.48 27.44
N VAL A 675 -51.32 -6.33 28.36
CA VAL A 675 -52.09 -6.71 29.55
C VAL A 675 -51.22 -6.42 30.77
N THR A 676 -51.74 -5.70 31.75
CA THR A 676 -51.03 -5.46 33.02
C THR A 676 -50.86 -6.76 33.80
N LYS A 677 -49.77 -6.87 34.59
CA LYS A 677 -49.34 -8.13 35.22
C LYS A 677 -50.40 -8.81 36.08
N ASP A 678 -51.27 -8.03 36.72
CA ASP A 678 -52.38 -8.49 37.57
C ASP A 678 -53.50 -9.19 36.78
N LEU A 679 -53.59 -8.96 35.46
CA LEU A 679 -54.65 -9.49 34.60
C LEU A 679 -54.19 -10.62 33.66
N VAL A 680 -52.88 -10.87 33.59
CA VAL A 680 -52.27 -11.88 32.70
C VAL A 680 -52.79 -13.30 32.96
N SER A 681 -53.20 -13.60 34.20
CA SER A 681 -53.79 -14.89 34.56
C SER A 681 -55.21 -15.09 34.02
N LYS A 682 -55.92 -14.00 33.70
CA LYS A 682 -57.28 -14.00 33.15
C LYS A 682 -57.29 -13.89 31.62
N VAL A 683 -56.45 -13.01 31.06
CA VAL A 683 -56.39 -12.74 29.62
C VAL A 683 -54.94 -12.60 29.19
N LYS A 684 -54.55 -13.23 28.06
CA LYS A 684 -53.20 -13.13 27.52
C LYS A 684 -53.16 -12.22 26.28
N ALA A 685 -52.18 -11.33 26.22
CA ALA A 685 -51.98 -10.43 25.09
C ALA A 685 -51.83 -11.18 23.75
N GLY A 686 -51.15 -12.33 23.77
CA GLY A 686 -50.98 -13.19 22.59
C GLY A 686 -52.29 -13.68 21.98
N ASP A 687 -53.29 -13.99 22.82
CA ASP A 687 -54.59 -14.47 22.34
C ASP A 687 -55.44 -13.33 21.78
N ILE A 688 -55.35 -12.12 22.37
CA ILE A 688 -56.01 -10.90 21.89
C ILE A 688 -55.58 -10.56 20.46
N VAL A 689 -54.27 -10.44 20.21
CA VAL A 689 -53.76 -10.08 18.88
C VAL A 689 -54.00 -11.17 17.85
N LYS A 690 -54.08 -12.44 18.27
CA LYS A 690 -54.39 -13.57 17.40
C LYS A 690 -55.83 -13.50 16.90
N VAL A 691 -56.79 -13.17 17.77
CA VAL A 691 -58.19 -12.96 17.38
C VAL A 691 -58.31 -11.81 16.38
N ALA A 692 -57.63 -10.68 16.63
CA ALA A 692 -57.61 -9.54 15.70
C ALA A 692 -56.97 -9.91 14.34
N ALA A 693 -55.83 -10.60 14.36
CA ALA A 693 -55.12 -10.98 13.14
C ALA A 693 -55.93 -11.96 12.27
N GLN A 694 -56.69 -12.88 12.87
CA GLN A 694 -57.50 -13.84 12.11
C GLN A 694 -58.60 -13.16 11.27
N VAL A 695 -59.20 -12.08 11.78
CA VAL A 695 -60.22 -11.30 11.04
C VAL A 695 -59.63 -10.66 9.78
N THR A 696 -58.34 -10.34 9.80
CA THR A 696 -57.62 -9.69 8.69
C THR A 696 -56.79 -10.67 7.85
N GLY A 697 -57.01 -11.99 7.99
CA GLY A 697 -56.29 -13.03 7.24
C GLY A 697 -54.81 -13.20 7.64
N GLY A 698 -54.50 -12.84 8.89
CA GLY A 698 -53.18 -12.87 9.50
C GLY A 698 -53.04 -13.89 10.63
N ASN A 699 -51.86 -13.89 11.24
CA ASN A 699 -51.56 -14.68 12.44
C ASN A 699 -50.51 -13.95 13.27
N GLY A 700 -50.44 -14.24 14.56
CA GLY A 700 -49.47 -13.62 15.45
C GLY A 700 -49.50 -14.20 16.85
N GLY A 701 -48.61 -13.68 17.70
CA GLY A 701 -48.42 -14.16 19.05
C GLY A 701 -47.35 -13.34 19.76
N GLY A 702 -47.18 -13.59 21.05
CA GLY A 702 -46.23 -12.85 21.87
C GLY A 702 -46.24 -13.33 23.31
N ARG A 703 -45.65 -12.52 24.18
CA ARG A 703 -45.63 -12.80 25.61
C ARG A 703 -47.04 -12.61 26.21
N PRO A 704 -47.34 -13.25 27.35
CA PRO A 704 -48.65 -13.13 27.99
C PRO A 704 -49.06 -11.69 28.35
N ASP A 705 -48.09 -10.82 28.64
CA ASP A 705 -48.28 -9.40 29.01
C ASP A 705 -48.16 -8.43 27.82
N PHE A 706 -47.61 -8.89 26.69
CA PHE A 706 -47.39 -8.06 25.51
C PHE A 706 -47.26 -8.90 24.23
N ALA A 707 -48.05 -8.56 23.21
CA ALA A 707 -47.99 -9.25 21.93
C ALA A 707 -48.25 -8.34 20.74
N GLN A 708 -47.80 -8.78 19.57
CA GLN A 708 -48.02 -8.11 18.30
C GLN A 708 -48.41 -9.11 17.22
N ALA A 709 -49.17 -8.65 16.23
CA ALA A 709 -49.58 -9.47 15.08
C ALA A 709 -49.73 -8.62 13.81
N GLY A 710 -49.72 -9.29 12.66
CA GLY A 710 -49.97 -8.67 11.36
C GLY A 710 -51.04 -9.43 10.58
N GLY A 711 -51.73 -8.72 9.68
CA GLY A 711 -52.79 -9.22 8.82
C GLY A 711 -52.73 -8.62 7.42
N LYS A 712 -53.33 -9.32 6.46
CA LYS A 712 -53.28 -8.97 5.03
C LYS A 712 -54.28 -7.87 4.66
N ASP A 713 -55.43 -7.83 5.32
CA ASP A 713 -56.49 -6.86 5.03
C ASP A 713 -56.47 -5.68 6.01
N GLY A 714 -55.85 -4.57 5.58
CA GLY A 714 -55.81 -3.32 6.34
C GLY A 714 -57.17 -2.63 6.52
N ASN A 715 -58.15 -2.89 5.65
CA ASN A 715 -59.47 -2.25 5.73
C ASN A 715 -60.35 -2.85 6.85
N ALA A 716 -60.03 -4.05 7.30
CA ALA A 716 -60.75 -4.76 8.35
C ALA A 716 -60.19 -4.51 9.77
N VAL A 717 -59.28 -3.55 9.95
CA VAL A 717 -58.63 -3.26 11.25
C VAL A 717 -59.64 -2.89 12.34
N GLU A 718 -60.63 -2.05 12.04
CA GLU A 718 -61.65 -1.63 13.02
C GLU A 718 -62.51 -2.82 13.47
N GLN A 719 -62.96 -3.64 12.52
CA GLN A 719 -63.69 -4.87 12.79
C GLN A 719 -62.86 -5.87 13.61
N ALA A 720 -61.57 -5.97 13.33
CA ALA A 720 -60.64 -6.86 14.02
C ALA A 720 -60.40 -6.44 15.48
N VAL A 721 -60.24 -5.13 15.73
CA VAL A 721 -60.10 -4.59 17.09
C VAL A 721 -61.39 -4.81 17.88
N GLU A 722 -62.56 -4.63 17.26
CA GLU A 722 -63.85 -4.91 17.91
C GLU A 722 -63.99 -6.39 18.27
N LYS A 723 -63.57 -7.30 17.38
CA LYS A 723 -63.61 -8.75 17.66
C LYS A 723 -62.68 -9.15 18.80
N ALA A 724 -61.51 -8.53 18.88
CA ALA A 724 -60.59 -8.72 20.00
C ALA A 724 -61.18 -8.18 21.32
N PHE A 725 -61.93 -7.07 21.27
CA PHE A 725 -62.64 -6.53 22.41
C PHE A 725 -63.79 -7.45 22.89
N GLU A 726 -64.58 -8.02 21.99
CA GLU A 726 -65.59 -9.04 22.34
C GLU A 726 -64.95 -10.25 23.03
N TYR A 727 -63.79 -10.70 22.53
CA TYR A 727 -63.03 -11.77 23.15
C TYR A 727 -62.58 -11.39 24.57
N ILE A 728 -62.00 -10.19 24.78
CA ILE A 728 -61.64 -9.69 26.11
C ILE A 728 -62.87 -9.71 27.04
N THR A 729 -64.01 -9.21 26.56
CA THR A 729 -65.26 -9.18 27.32
C THR A 729 -65.71 -10.58 27.75
N SER A 730 -65.59 -11.57 26.87
CA SER A 730 -65.96 -12.97 27.15
C SER A 730 -65.07 -13.65 28.20
N GLN A 731 -63.81 -13.23 28.31
CA GLN A 731 -62.87 -13.79 29.31
C GLN A 731 -62.98 -13.07 30.67
N LEU A 732 -63.54 -11.86 30.68
CA LEU A 732 -63.72 -11.06 31.89
C LEU A 732 -65.14 -11.18 32.50
N SER A 733 -66.11 -11.72 31.75
CA SER A 733 -67.47 -12.07 32.21
C SER A 733 -67.46 -13.38 32.96
#